data_AF-A0A3D4EWA7-F1
#
_entry.id   AF-A0A3D4EWA7-F1
#
_cell.length_a   1.000
_cell.length_b   1.000
_cell.length_c   1.000
_cell.angle_alpha   90.00
_cell.angle_beta   90.00
_cell.angle_gamma   90.00
#
_symmetry.space_group_name_H-M   'P 1'
#
loop_
_entity.id
_entity.type
_entity.pdbx_description
1 polymer ?
#
loop_
_entity_poly.entity_id
_entity_poly.type
_entity_poly.pdbx_seq_one_letter_code
_entity_poly.pdbx_strand_id
1 'polypeptide(L)'
;MGGPEGLAVHDVALVLSAIGIYLSVTSTGRGVRGFWIILLAILVALNVGLAISQSVWENPFYFWQSGGSDESHAIGLFAHYNAFASFLNGTVFFFLSYTFFGRNVAARWACALLSLGLIVTLVMSQSRGGWLSFVVGGSLWMVLLILFLKQRRSKLLGIISIAVVLLGVGGIVSSVWVVQRITEKRVEKYEENTGRKIEAKVSDGGRVAFQQMGFEIFLDSPVVGGGARAFSYRALEKWDPDTLELWMGDPEFAHNEFIQLLSDYGLVGFVLVLALLFIHGILGVINLVSEDDRDSGLSIWQLGAAGGLVAMLCQSYFSFIFHFPACVVLCAFQLAILASQSKEKPKNRPVFRFTELVIGIGGLGVAAALAFLGINFFKGYLLSKEAVQKLTAAESVEDVFTGLETLEKAGDRSWDPKSFEIVARRAMLEANTALQGNDPAVAEKFNLRAKAAFERSLELNPNFSAALAGLPRVEDALGNHAAAEEGHQKAMKLIWAREIKLRPCFHAARSSFLQALKADNDTIALDLLREAKSRILKRREILEPRRELDEEKEIRRIIQAWLNYYEGRAIFQRGNDIWINAKPRNPELALAFLLEAQTRYQLSEKLVKGKDPRWEREAKQLKFSVETLEAAQYQPVKLSEEQIGNAIEKEAVLDSNPTTR
;
A
#
# COMPACT_ATOMS: atom_id res chain seq x y z
N MET A 1 -13.74 11.18 13.73
CA MET A 1 -12.73 10.24 13.22
C MET A 1 -12.11 10.90 12.00
N GLY A 2 -10.80 11.17 12.04
CA GLY A 2 -10.07 11.75 10.92
C GLY A 2 -9.63 10.68 9.92
N GLY A 3 -9.03 11.09 8.80
CA GLY A 3 -8.51 10.19 7.76
C GLY A 3 -9.17 10.45 6.40
N PRO A 4 -8.55 9.99 5.30
CA PRO A 4 -9.10 10.21 3.97
C PRO A 4 -10.43 9.47 3.74
N GLU A 5 -11.35 10.10 3.00
CA GLU A 5 -12.68 9.55 2.73
C GLU A 5 -12.60 8.17 2.06
N GLY A 6 -11.73 8.03 1.06
CA GLY A 6 -11.57 6.77 0.31
C GLY A 6 -11.04 5.61 1.14
N LEU A 7 -10.55 5.86 2.36
CA LEU A 7 -10.12 4.82 3.30
C LEU A 7 -11.14 4.61 4.42
N ALA A 8 -11.72 5.70 4.93
CA ALA A 8 -12.66 5.66 6.04
C ALA A 8 -13.96 4.90 5.71
N VAL A 9 -14.45 4.99 4.47
CA VAL A 9 -15.70 4.30 4.05
C VAL A 9 -15.57 2.78 4.19
N HIS A 10 -14.38 2.21 3.92
CA HIS A 10 -14.13 0.78 4.08
C HIS A 10 -14.13 0.34 5.55
N ASP A 11 -13.47 1.10 6.43
CA ASP A 11 -13.46 0.82 7.88
C ASP A 11 -14.88 0.92 8.47
N VAL A 12 -15.68 1.91 8.04
CA VAL A 12 -17.09 2.02 8.43
C VAL A 12 -17.89 0.80 7.99
N ALA A 13 -17.69 0.31 6.77
CA ALA A 13 -18.36 -0.90 6.29
C ALA A 13 -18.02 -2.13 7.15
N LEU A 14 -16.75 -2.28 7.57
CA LEU A 14 -16.31 -3.36 8.45
C LEU A 14 -16.96 -3.27 9.84
N VAL A 15 -16.96 -2.08 10.45
CA VAL A 15 -17.58 -1.85 11.77
C VAL A 15 -19.09 -2.10 11.71
N LEU A 16 -19.78 -1.59 10.70
CA LEU A 16 -21.23 -1.82 10.51
C LEU A 16 -21.52 -3.31 10.30
N SER A 17 -20.67 -4.03 9.57
CA SER A 17 -20.81 -5.48 9.38
C SER A 17 -20.67 -6.23 10.70
N ALA A 18 -19.69 -5.87 11.53
CA ALA A 18 -19.51 -6.43 12.86
C ALA A 18 -20.73 -6.17 13.75
N ILE A 19 -21.23 -4.93 13.80
CA ILE A 19 -22.40 -4.55 14.59
C ILE A 19 -23.65 -5.31 14.11
N GLY A 20 -23.88 -5.37 12.79
CA GLY A 20 -25.04 -6.05 12.21
C GLY A 20 -25.08 -7.54 12.56
N ILE A 21 -23.94 -8.22 12.43
CA ILE A 21 -23.82 -9.63 12.79
C ILE A 21 -24.02 -9.83 14.29
N TYR A 22 -23.35 -9.00 15.10
CA TYR A 22 -23.42 -9.09 16.55
C TYR A 22 -24.87 -8.92 17.05
N LEU A 23 -25.58 -7.91 16.55
CA LEU A 23 -26.99 -7.68 16.87
C LEU A 23 -27.87 -8.82 16.37
N SER A 24 -27.65 -9.34 15.16
CA SER A 24 -28.49 -10.42 14.60
C SER A 24 -28.40 -11.72 15.41
N VAL A 25 -27.25 -12.01 16.03
CA VAL A 25 -27.01 -13.25 16.78
C VAL A 25 -27.45 -13.12 18.25
N THR A 26 -27.19 -11.96 18.86
CA THR A 26 -27.54 -11.71 20.28
C THR A 26 -29.03 -11.45 20.48
N SER A 27 -29.70 -10.77 19.54
CA SER A 27 -31.12 -10.39 19.67
C SER A 27 -32.12 -11.50 19.29
N THR A 28 -31.64 -12.62 18.76
CA THR A 28 -32.48 -13.67 18.19
C THR A 28 -32.46 -14.98 18.98
N GLY A 29 -33.50 -15.80 18.78
CA GLY A 29 -33.67 -17.08 19.46
C GLY A 29 -32.81 -18.21 18.87
N ARG A 30 -32.90 -19.39 19.49
CA ARG A 30 -32.12 -20.60 19.12
C ARG A 30 -32.17 -20.95 17.63
N GLY A 31 -33.31 -20.76 16.96
CA GLY A 31 -33.47 -21.05 15.53
C GLY A 31 -32.55 -20.22 14.63
N VAL A 32 -32.41 -18.92 14.91
CA VAL A 32 -31.54 -18.04 14.11
C VAL A 32 -30.07 -18.32 14.37
N ARG A 33 -29.69 -18.65 15.60
CA ARG A 33 -28.32 -19.12 15.90
C ARG A 33 -28.00 -20.41 15.15
N GLY A 34 -28.96 -21.34 15.09
CA GLY A 34 -28.85 -22.56 14.28
C GLY A 34 -28.64 -22.26 12.79
N PHE A 35 -29.39 -21.30 12.24
CA PHE A 35 -29.19 -20.83 10.86
C PHE A 35 -27.77 -20.33 10.62
N TRP A 36 -27.23 -19.47 11.49
CA TRP A 36 -25.86 -18.96 11.35
C TRP A 36 -24.80 -20.06 11.43
N ILE A 37 -24.96 -21.04 12.32
CA ILE A 37 -24.05 -22.19 12.42
C ILE A 37 -24.12 -23.07 11.16
N ILE A 38 -25.31 -23.30 10.61
CA ILE A 38 -25.49 -24.05 9.36
C ILE A 38 -24.86 -23.29 8.19
N LEU A 39 -25.09 -21.97 8.11
CA LEU A 39 -24.46 -21.12 7.09
C LEU A 39 -22.93 -21.18 7.19
N LEU A 40 -22.38 -21.09 8.40
CA LEU A 40 -20.94 -21.24 8.65
C LEU A 40 -20.43 -22.62 8.19
N ALA A 41 -21.17 -23.70 8.45
CA ALA A 41 -20.82 -25.04 8.01
C ALA A 41 -20.82 -25.18 6.47
N ILE A 42 -21.81 -24.59 5.79
CA ILE A 42 -21.87 -24.55 4.31
C ILE A 42 -20.67 -23.78 3.74
N LEU A 43 -20.39 -22.59 4.30
CA LEU A 43 -19.26 -21.76 3.86
C LEU A 43 -17.92 -22.46 4.09
N VAL A 44 -17.76 -23.19 5.21
CA VAL A 44 -16.57 -24.00 5.46
C VAL A 44 -16.44 -25.15 4.47
N ALA A 45 -17.52 -25.90 4.22
CA ALA A 45 -17.48 -27.01 3.27
C ALA A 45 -17.06 -26.51 1.86
N LEU A 46 -17.61 -25.37 1.43
CA LEU A 46 -17.24 -24.72 0.17
C LEU A 46 -15.77 -24.28 0.16
N ASN A 47 -15.30 -23.61 1.21
CA ASN A 47 -13.91 -23.17 1.32
C ASN A 47 -12.92 -24.33 1.30
N VAL A 48 -13.20 -25.39 2.07
CA VAL A 48 -12.36 -26.60 2.12
C VAL A 48 -12.33 -27.29 0.76
N GLY A 49 -13.50 -27.48 0.13
CA GLY A 49 -13.59 -28.08 -1.20
C GLY A 49 -12.80 -27.29 -2.26
N LEU A 50 -12.93 -25.96 -2.26
CA LEU A 50 -12.19 -25.09 -3.16
C LEU A 50 -10.68 -25.14 -2.88
N ALA A 51 -10.26 -25.05 -1.62
CA ALA A 51 -8.84 -25.14 -1.26
C ALA A 51 -8.21 -26.49 -1.67
N ILE A 52 -8.96 -27.59 -1.54
CA ILE A 52 -8.51 -28.90 -2.04
C ILE A 52 -8.41 -28.89 -3.57
N SER A 53 -9.44 -28.42 -4.27
CA SER A 53 -9.40 -28.31 -5.74
C SER A 53 -8.22 -27.47 -6.24
N GLN A 54 -7.91 -26.38 -5.54
CA GLN A 54 -6.79 -25.48 -5.85
C GLN A 54 -5.42 -26.17 -5.78
N SER A 55 -5.30 -27.22 -4.97
CA SER A 55 -4.06 -27.97 -4.80
C SER A 55 -3.92 -29.20 -5.70
N VAL A 56 -5.04 -29.70 -6.25
CA VAL A 56 -5.08 -30.96 -7.00
C VAL A 56 -5.21 -30.72 -8.51
N TRP A 57 -5.89 -29.66 -8.93
CA TRP A 57 -6.16 -29.42 -10.34
C TRP A 57 -5.11 -28.53 -10.99
N GLU A 58 -4.79 -28.83 -12.26
CA GLU A 58 -3.82 -28.06 -13.07
C GLU A 58 -4.31 -26.64 -13.36
N ASN A 59 -5.63 -26.46 -13.54
CA ASN A 59 -6.27 -25.17 -13.81
C ASN A 59 -7.28 -24.84 -12.70
N PRO A 60 -6.80 -24.47 -11.50
CA PRO A 60 -7.66 -24.25 -10.36
C PRO A 60 -8.48 -22.96 -10.48
N PHE A 61 -9.71 -23.01 -9.95
CA PHE A 61 -10.56 -21.83 -9.86
C PHE A 61 -10.15 -20.96 -8.67
N TYR A 62 -9.83 -19.70 -8.95
CA TYR A 62 -9.64 -18.66 -7.95
C TYR A 62 -10.74 -17.62 -8.08
N PHE A 63 -11.52 -17.45 -7.01
CA PHE A 63 -12.60 -16.45 -6.98
C PHE A 63 -12.04 -15.02 -7.10
N TRP A 64 -10.92 -14.77 -6.42
CA TRP A 64 -10.15 -13.54 -6.54
C TRP A 64 -8.87 -13.83 -7.32
N GLN A 65 -8.77 -13.32 -8.55
CA GLN A 65 -7.54 -13.40 -9.33
C GLN A 65 -6.53 -12.41 -8.72
N SER A 66 -5.52 -12.91 -8.01
CA SER A 66 -4.46 -12.03 -7.50
C SER A 66 -3.63 -11.51 -8.68
N GLY A 67 -3.33 -10.21 -8.71
CA GLY A 67 -2.49 -9.58 -9.74
C GLY A 67 -0.99 -9.93 -9.67
N GLY A 68 -0.59 -10.99 -8.95
CA GLY A 68 0.78 -11.50 -8.97
C GLY A 68 1.22 -12.34 -7.75
N SER A 69 2.08 -13.33 -8.01
CA SER A 69 2.92 -14.15 -7.10
C SER A 69 2.26 -15.12 -6.09
N ASP A 70 0.97 -15.01 -5.79
CA ASP A 70 0.30 -15.93 -4.84
C ASP A 70 -0.30 -17.18 -5.51
N GLU A 71 0.00 -17.42 -6.78
CA GLU A 71 -0.58 -18.47 -7.66
C GLU A 71 -0.38 -19.93 -7.18
N SER A 72 0.29 -20.18 -6.04
CA SER A 72 0.56 -21.53 -5.53
C SER A 72 -0.01 -21.86 -4.16
N HIS A 73 -0.82 -20.99 -3.54
CA HIS A 73 -1.38 -21.26 -2.21
C HIS A 73 -2.84 -21.73 -2.30
N ALA A 74 -3.20 -22.73 -1.49
CA ALA A 74 -4.60 -23.05 -1.26
C ALA A 74 -5.23 -21.94 -0.40
N ILE A 75 -6.17 -21.19 -0.98
CA ILE A 75 -6.76 -19.98 -0.38
C ILE A 75 -8.30 -20.02 -0.32
N GLY A 76 -8.94 -21.04 -0.88
CA GLY A 76 -10.39 -21.19 -0.87
C GLY A 76 -11.08 -20.00 -1.55
N LEU A 77 -12.00 -19.35 -0.84
CA LEU A 77 -12.71 -18.15 -1.30
C LEU A 77 -11.98 -16.83 -1.01
N PHE A 78 -10.79 -16.87 -0.43
CA PHE A 78 -10.04 -15.67 -0.04
C PHE A 78 -9.05 -15.26 -1.13
N ALA A 79 -8.64 -14.00 -1.09
CA ALA A 79 -7.57 -13.46 -1.94
C ALA A 79 -6.18 -13.58 -1.30
N HIS A 80 -6.09 -14.03 -0.04
CA HIS A 80 -4.84 -14.03 0.74
C HIS A 80 -4.80 -15.20 1.73
N TYR A 81 -3.70 -15.95 1.73
CA TYR A 81 -3.53 -17.18 2.52
C TYR A 81 -3.62 -16.98 4.04
N ASN A 82 -3.12 -15.85 4.58
CA ASN A 82 -3.29 -15.56 6.02
C ASN A 82 -4.75 -15.33 6.42
N ALA A 83 -5.54 -14.59 5.63
CA ALA A 83 -6.95 -14.38 5.93
C ALA A 83 -7.72 -15.71 5.89
N PHE A 84 -7.44 -16.54 4.88
CA PHE A 84 -7.95 -17.90 4.78
C PHE A 84 -7.62 -18.72 6.04
N ALA A 85 -6.34 -18.84 6.40
CA ALA A 85 -5.91 -19.57 7.59
C ALA A 85 -6.58 -19.06 8.88
N SER A 86 -6.77 -17.75 9.00
CA SER A 86 -7.44 -17.15 10.16
C SER A 86 -8.92 -17.53 10.23
N PHE A 87 -9.61 -17.54 9.10
CA PHE A 87 -11.00 -17.99 9.03
C PHE A 87 -11.14 -19.48 9.40
N LEU A 88 -10.22 -20.34 8.93
CA LEU A 88 -10.19 -21.76 9.30
C LEU A 88 -10.00 -21.91 10.82
N ASN A 89 -9.02 -21.20 11.39
CA ASN A 89 -8.72 -21.19 12.82
C ASN A 89 -9.87 -20.67 13.67
N GLY A 90 -10.52 -19.59 13.24
CA GLY A 90 -11.70 -19.04 13.92
C GLY A 90 -12.89 -20.00 13.92
N THR A 91 -12.93 -20.96 12.99
CA THR A 91 -14.09 -21.85 12.83
C THR A 91 -13.87 -23.26 13.37
N VAL A 92 -12.65 -23.80 13.28
CA VAL A 92 -12.35 -25.21 13.59
C VAL A 92 -12.80 -25.63 14.99
N PHE A 93 -12.66 -24.75 15.97
CA PHE A 93 -13.02 -25.06 17.36
C PHE A 93 -14.54 -25.14 17.59
N PHE A 94 -15.37 -24.49 16.77
CA PHE A 94 -16.83 -24.71 16.81
C PHE A 94 -17.17 -26.17 16.50
N PHE A 95 -16.63 -26.68 15.38
CA PHE A 95 -16.93 -28.02 14.92
C PHE A 95 -16.26 -29.10 15.77
N LEU A 96 -15.02 -28.87 16.25
CA LEU A 96 -14.38 -29.78 17.20
C LEU A 96 -15.20 -29.91 18.49
N SER A 97 -15.67 -28.78 19.04
CA SER A 97 -16.52 -28.80 20.24
C SER A 97 -17.79 -29.63 20.01
N TYR A 98 -18.44 -29.45 18.85
CA TYR A 98 -19.63 -30.20 18.51
C TYR A 98 -19.36 -31.68 18.21
N THR A 99 -18.23 -32.04 17.61
CA THR A 99 -17.82 -33.43 17.38
C THR A 99 -17.74 -34.22 18.68
N PHE A 100 -17.19 -33.63 19.75
CA PHE A 100 -17.03 -34.33 21.03
C PHE A 100 -18.29 -34.29 21.89
N PHE A 101 -19.03 -33.17 21.90
CA PHE A 101 -20.12 -32.94 22.86
C PHE A 101 -21.53 -32.82 22.25
N GLY A 102 -21.64 -32.83 20.93
CA GLY A 102 -22.91 -32.78 20.21
C GLY A 102 -23.81 -33.98 20.54
N ARG A 103 -25.13 -33.77 20.53
CA ARG A 103 -26.11 -34.84 20.82
C ARG A 103 -26.45 -35.68 19.59
N ASN A 104 -26.46 -35.07 18.40
CA ASN A 104 -26.83 -35.75 17.15
C ASN A 104 -25.60 -36.42 16.51
N VAL A 105 -25.62 -37.75 16.40
CA VAL A 105 -24.49 -38.56 15.88
C VAL A 105 -24.11 -38.21 14.44
N ALA A 106 -25.08 -38.02 13.55
CA ALA A 106 -24.80 -37.65 12.16
C ALA A 106 -24.13 -36.26 12.08
N ALA A 107 -24.64 -35.30 12.86
CA ALA A 107 -24.04 -33.97 12.92
C ALA A 107 -22.65 -33.98 13.57
N ARG A 108 -22.35 -34.89 14.51
CA ARG A 108 -21.00 -35.08 15.07
C ARG A 108 -20.02 -35.56 14.00
N TRP A 109 -20.40 -36.56 13.20
CA TRP A 109 -19.57 -37.06 12.10
C TRP A 109 -19.37 -35.99 11.01
N ALA A 110 -20.42 -35.25 10.67
CA ALA A 110 -20.29 -34.12 9.75
C ALA A 110 -19.31 -33.06 10.29
N CYS A 111 -19.42 -32.67 11.56
CA CYS A 111 -18.48 -31.75 12.20
C CYS A 111 -17.06 -32.32 12.28
N ALA A 112 -16.90 -33.64 12.44
CA ALA A 112 -15.59 -34.30 12.46
C ALA A 112 -14.91 -34.22 11.10
N LEU A 113 -15.65 -34.51 10.02
CA LEU A 113 -15.19 -34.38 8.65
C LEU A 113 -14.84 -32.92 8.30
N LEU A 114 -15.68 -31.97 8.71
CA LEU A 114 -15.40 -30.54 8.53
C LEU A 114 -14.15 -30.11 9.29
N SER A 115 -13.99 -30.54 10.55
CA SER A 115 -12.80 -30.22 11.35
C SER A 115 -11.53 -30.77 10.74
N LEU A 116 -11.58 -32.02 10.24
CA LEU A 116 -10.45 -32.63 9.53
C LEU A 116 -10.11 -31.85 8.26
N GLY A 117 -11.11 -31.50 7.45
CA GLY A 117 -10.93 -30.69 6.24
C GLY A 117 -10.33 -29.30 6.53
N LEU A 118 -10.79 -28.64 7.59
CA LEU A 118 -10.22 -27.36 8.06
C LEU A 118 -8.75 -27.50 8.45
N ILE A 119 -8.38 -28.54 9.21
CA ILE A 119 -6.98 -28.75 9.63
C ILE A 119 -6.08 -29.08 8.43
N VAL A 120 -6.54 -29.95 7.51
CA VAL A 120 -5.80 -30.30 6.31
C VAL A 120 -5.56 -29.07 5.44
N THR A 121 -6.60 -28.29 5.18
CA THR A 121 -6.50 -27.08 4.34
C THR A 121 -5.72 -25.94 5.04
N LEU A 122 -5.70 -25.90 6.37
CA LEU A 122 -4.81 -25.01 7.12
C LEU A 122 -3.33 -25.32 6.84
N VAL A 123 -2.94 -26.59 6.83
CA VAL A 123 -1.56 -26.99 6.47
C VAL A 123 -1.27 -26.61 5.01
N MET A 124 -2.22 -26.82 4.11
CA MET A 124 -2.09 -26.47 2.69
C MET A 124 -1.97 -24.96 2.42
N SER A 125 -2.50 -24.11 3.32
CA SER A 125 -2.39 -22.65 3.20
C SER A 125 -0.94 -22.14 3.30
N GLN A 126 -0.03 -22.95 3.86
CA GLN A 126 1.36 -22.57 4.16
C GLN A 126 1.49 -21.31 5.04
N SER A 127 0.46 -20.98 5.83
CA SER A 127 0.53 -19.88 6.80
C SER A 127 1.23 -20.32 8.08
N ARG A 128 2.49 -19.90 8.25
CA ARG A 128 3.27 -20.10 9.49
C ARG A 128 2.54 -19.53 10.72
N GLY A 129 2.04 -18.29 10.59
CA GLY A 129 1.25 -17.64 11.63
C GLY A 129 -0.09 -18.34 11.89
N GLY A 130 -0.72 -18.89 10.85
CA GLY A 130 -1.92 -19.70 10.95
C GLY A 130 -1.71 -20.97 11.77
N TRP A 131 -0.65 -21.73 11.52
CA TRP A 131 -0.36 -22.94 12.31
C TRP A 131 -0.07 -22.64 13.78
N LEU A 132 0.76 -21.64 14.05
CA LEU A 132 1.04 -21.21 15.43
C LEU A 132 -0.25 -20.78 16.15
N SER A 133 -1.11 -20.03 15.45
CA SER A 133 -2.40 -19.57 15.99
C SER A 133 -3.37 -20.71 16.27
N PHE A 134 -3.37 -21.77 15.44
CA PHE A 134 -4.13 -22.98 15.70
C PHE A 134 -3.67 -23.66 17.00
N VAL A 135 -2.35 -23.76 17.22
CA VAL A 135 -1.79 -24.36 18.44
C VAL A 135 -2.14 -23.53 19.68
N VAL A 136 -2.00 -22.20 19.61
CA VAL A 136 -2.34 -21.29 20.72
C VAL A 136 -3.84 -21.33 21.04
N GLY A 137 -4.70 -21.20 20.02
CA GLY A 137 -6.15 -21.30 20.18
C GLY A 137 -6.60 -22.66 20.71
N GLY A 138 -5.98 -23.74 20.21
CA GLY A 138 -6.23 -25.11 20.67
C GLY A 138 -5.82 -25.33 22.12
N SER A 139 -4.69 -24.76 22.54
CA SER A 139 -4.22 -24.84 23.92
C SER A 139 -5.22 -24.17 24.87
N LEU A 140 -5.70 -22.97 24.53
CA LEU A 140 -6.72 -22.31 25.34
C LEU A 140 -8.07 -23.04 25.29
N TRP A 141 -8.48 -23.51 24.11
CA TRP A 141 -9.69 -24.32 23.95
C TRP A 141 -9.67 -25.55 24.87
N MET A 142 -8.52 -26.23 24.98
CA MET A 142 -8.32 -27.36 25.87
C MET A 142 -8.38 -26.95 27.37
N VAL A 143 -7.83 -25.79 27.75
CA VAL A 143 -7.97 -25.25 29.11
C VAL A 143 -9.44 -24.97 29.45
N LEU A 144 -10.17 -24.33 28.54
CA LEU A 144 -11.60 -24.09 28.70
C LEU A 144 -12.40 -25.39 28.74
N LEU A 145 -11.95 -26.40 27.98
CA LEU A 145 -12.54 -27.72 28.01
C LEU A 145 -12.35 -28.42 29.36
N ILE A 146 -11.20 -28.27 30.02
CA ILE A 146 -11.00 -28.75 31.40
C ILE A 146 -12.04 -28.11 32.34
N LEU A 147 -12.22 -26.79 32.25
CA LEU A 147 -13.22 -26.08 33.09
C LEU A 147 -14.64 -26.60 32.81
N PHE A 148 -14.99 -26.74 31.54
CA PHE A 148 -16.28 -27.27 31.08
C PHE A 148 -16.55 -28.68 31.61
N LEU A 149 -15.56 -29.57 31.56
CA LEU A 149 -15.68 -30.95 32.03
C LEU A 149 -15.67 -31.08 33.55
N LYS A 150 -14.87 -30.26 34.23
CA LYS A 150 -14.84 -30.17 35.69
C LYS A 150 -16.21 -29.76 36.20
N GLN A 151 -16.83 -28.75 35.59
CA GLN A 151 -18.16 -28.30 35.94
C GLN A 151 -19.21 -29.40 35.77
N ARG A 152 -19.11 -30.21 34.70
CA ARG A 152 -20.00 -31.34 34.44
C ARG A 152 -19.64 -32.63 35.18
N ARG A 153 -18.66 -32.60 36.10
CA ARG A 153 -18.17 -33.75 36.87
C ARG A 153 -17.85 -34.96 35.99
N SER A 154 -17.29 -34.73 34.81
CA SER A 154 -17.00 -35.79 33.83
C SER A 154 -15.80 -36.62 34.24
N LYS A 155 -15.89 -37.95 34.09
CA LYS A 155 -14.78 -38.89 34.32
C LYS A 155 -13.62 -38.71 33.32
N LEU A 156 -13.85 -38.01 32.21
CA LEU A 156 -12.83 -37.75 31.18
C LEU A 156 -11.81 -36.66 31.57
N LEU A 157 -12.01 -35.97 32.70
CA LEU A 157 -11.17 -34.86 33.14
C LEU A 157 -9.67 -35.22 33.22
N GLY A 158 -9.33 -36.38 33.80
CA GLY A 158 -7.94 -36.80 33.95
C GLY A 158 -7.25 -37.09 32.62
N ILE A 159 -7.94 -37.80 31.72
CA ILE A 159 -7.43 -38.12 30.37
C ILE A 159 -7.21 -36.83 29.57
N ILE A 160 -8.18 -35.92 29.61
CA ILE A 160 -8.11 -34.66 28.86
C ILE A 160 -7.04 -33.73 29.42
N SER A 161 -6.83 -33.72 30.74
CA SER A 161 -5.73 -32.95 31.36
C SER A 161 -4.35 -33.41 30.88
N ILE A 162 -4.13 -34.72 30.73
CA ILE A 162 -2.88 -35.27 30.15
C ILE A 162 -2.77 -34.91 28.66
N ALA A 163 -3.87 -35.02 27.91
CA ALA A 163 -3.92 -34.63 26.50
C ALA A 163 -3.58 -33.15 26.30
N VAL A 164 -3.97 -32.25 27.21
CA VAL A 164 -3.60 -30.82 27.15
C VAL A 164 -2.08 -30.63 27.19
N VAL A 165 -1.40 -31.30 28.13
CA VAL A 165 0.06 -31.19 28.28
C VAL A 165 0.76 -31.74 27.04
N LEU A 166 0.33 -32.91 26.55
CA LEU A 166 0.90 -33.52 25.34
C LEU A 166 0.68 -32.68 24.08
N LEU A 167 -0.52 -32.09 23.92
CA LEU A 167 -0.81 -31.18 22.81
C LEU A 167 -0.07 -29.85 22.94
N GLY A 168 0.16 -29.34 24.16
CA GLY A 168 0.97 -28.14 24.37
C GLY A 168 2.42 -28.35 23.95
N VAL A 169 3.06 -29.43 24.43
CA VAL A 169 4.44 -29.76 24.06
C VAL A 169 4.54 -30.13 22.57
N GLY A 170 3.66 -31.01 22.08
CA GLY A 170 3.61 -31.40 20.67
C GLY A 170 3.27 -30.25 19.74
N GLY A 171 2.46 -29.29 20.20
CA GLY A 171 2.12 -28.06 19.48
C GLY A 171 3.32 -27.15 19.29
N ILE A 172 4.16 -26.97 20.32
CA ILE A 172 5.41 -26.19 20.22
C ILE A 172 6.37 -26.88 19.23
N VAL A 173 6.61 -28.18 19.40
CA VAL A 173 7.51 -28.95 18.53
C VAL A 173 7.04 -28.93 17.07
N SER A 174 5.75 -29.16 16.84
CA SER A 174 5.18 -29.12 15.49
C SER A 174 5.24 -27.71 14.88
N SER A 175 5.11 -26.64 15.68
CA SER A 175 5.24 -25.27 15.17
C SER A 175 6.64 -24.96 14.67
N VAL A 176 7.69 -25.37 15.40
CA VAL A 176 9.08 -25.23 14.95
C VAL A 176 9.29 -25.99 13.64
N TRP A 177 8.83 -27.24 13.59
CA TRP A 177 8.98 -28.10 12.41
C TRP A 177 8.22 -27.56 11.18
N VAL A 178 6.95 -27.15 11.33
CA VAL A 178 6.14 -26.58 10.24
C VAL A 178 6.74 -25.28 9.72
N VAL A 179 7.21 -24.40 10.60
CA VAL A 179 7.87 -23.14 10.22
C VAL A 179 9.12 -23.39 9.39
N GLN A 180 9.96 -24.34 9.81
CA GLN A 180 11.16 -24.74 9.07
C GLN A 180 10.79 -25.31 7.70
N ARG A 181 9.85 -26.28 7.66
CA ARG A 181 9.46 -26.94 6.40
C ARG A 181 8.83 -25.98 5.39
N ILE A 182 8.00 -25.03 5.84
CA ILE A 182 7.44 -23.99 4.96
C ILE A 182 8.57 -23.07 4.44
N THR A 183 9.56 -22.75 5.28
CA THR A 183 10.69 -21.90 4.88
C THR A 183 11.56 -22.58 3.84
N GLU A 184 11.87 -23.86 4.02
CA GLU A 184 12.60 -24.69 3.05
C GLU A 184 11.89 -24.75 1.70
N LYS A 185 10.58 -25.03 1.68
CA LYS A 185 9.80 -25.08 0.43
C LYS A 185 9.77 -23.76 -0.32
N ARG A 186 9.72 -22.63 0.39
CA ARG A 186 9.74 -21.30 -0.24
C ARG A 186 11.09 -21.01 -0.88
N VAL A 187 12.16 -21.44 -0.23
CA VAL A 187 13.53 -21.33 -0.75
C VAL A 187 13.69 -22.21 -1.98
N GLU A 188 13.33 -23.50 -1.89
CA GLU A 188 13.35 -24.44 -3.02
C GLU A 188 12.62 -23.86 -4.24
N LYS A 189 11.40 -23.34 -4.07
CA LYS A 189 10.65 -22.70 -5.15
C LYS A 189 11.33 -21.44 -5.72
N TYR A 190 11.97 -20.64 -4.87
CA TYR A 190 12.74 -19.47 -5.31
C TYR A 190 13.98 -19.89 -6.12
N GLU A 191 14.70 -20.92 -5.65
CA GLU A 191 15.86 -21.47 -6.34
C GLU A 191 15.46 -22.05 -7.70
N GLU A 192 14.35 -22.78 -7.79
CA GLU A 192 13.78 -23.29 -9.04
C GLU A 192 13.43 -22.17 -10.02
N ASN A 193 12.77 -21.10 -9.55
CA ASN A 193 12.32 -20.01 -10.41
C ASN A 193 13.45 -19.08 -10.88
N THR A 194 14.51 -18.92 -10.08
CA THR A 194 15.56 -17.91 -10.33
C THR A 194 16.92 -18.51 -10.66
N GLY A 195 17.12 -19.82 -10.44
CA GLY A 195 18.40 -20.50 -10.56
C GLY A 195 19.45 -20.06 -9.52
N ARG A 196 19.08 -19.23 -8.55
CA ARG A 196 20.00 -18.68 -7.53
C ARG A 196 19.84 -19.45 -6.23
N LYS A 197 20.93 -20.08 -5.77
CA LYS A 197 20.98 -20.71 -4.46
C LYS A 197 20.95 -19.66 -3.35
N ILE A 198 20.04 -19.81 -2.39
CA ILE A 198 19.95 -18.95 -1.22
C ILE A 198 19.81 -19.81 0.03
N GLU A 199 20.40 -19.36 1.14
CA GLU A 199 20.23 -20.07 2.41
C GLU A 199 18.77 -19.98 2.87
N ALA A 200 18.23 -21.09 3.35
CA ALA A 200 16.89 -21.14 3.93
C ALA A 200 16.84 -20.44 5.29
N LYS A 201 16.85 -19.11 5.27
CA LYS A 201 16.68 -18.26 6.44
C LYS A 201 15.23 -17.89 6.63
N VAL A 202 14.76 -17.96 7.87
CA VAL A 202 13.42 -17.49 8.24
C VAL A 202 13.41 -15.97 8.09
N SER A 203 12.89 -15.48 6.97
CA SER A 203 12.60 -14.07 6.76
C SER A 203 11.21 -13.72 7.32
N ASP A 204 11.13 -12.56 7.97
CA ASP A 204 9.88 -11.96 8.45
C ASP A 204 9.12 -11.23 7.34
N GLY A 205 9.71 -11.07 6.14
CA GLY A 205 9.14 -10.36 5.00
C GLY A 205 8.95 -8.86 5.22
N GLY A 206 9.78 -8.22 6.06
CA GLY A 206 9.70 -6.80 6.39
C GLY A 206 8.68 -6.46 7.48
N ARG A 207 8.02 -7.47 8.08
CA ARG A 207 6.97 -7.27 9.09
C ARG A 207 7.47 -6.52 10.31
N VAL A 208 8.67 -6.79 10.80
CA VAL A 208 9.21 -6.08 11.98
C VAL A 208 9.37 -4.59 11.67
N ALA A 209 9.89 -4.25 10.49
CA ALA A 209 10.00 -2.85 10.07
C ALA A 209 8.62 -2.20 9.84
N PHE A 210 7.64 -2.91 9.28
CA PHE A 210 6.25 -2.42 9.21
C PHE A 210 5.66 -2.15 10.60
N GLN A 211 5.90 -3.02 11.56
CA GLN A 211 5.44 -2.81 12.94
C GLN A 211 6.15 -1.62 13.60
N GLN A 212 7.44 -1.44 13.35
CA GLN A 212 8.19 -0.27 13.83
C GLN A 212 7.61 1.02 13.25
N MET A 213 7.40 1.09 11.93
CA MET A 213 6.75 2.25 11.30
C MET A 213 5.36 2.53 11.90
N GLY A 214 4.57 1.48 12.15
CA GLY A 214 3.25 1.64 12.76
C GLY A 214 3.33 2.20 14.18
N PHE A 215 4.33 1.78 14.96
CA PHE A 215 4.58 2.35 16.28
C PHE A 215 5.06 3.80 16.21
N GLU A 216 5.92 4.15 15.27
CA GLU A 216 6.36 5.54 15.04
C GLU A 216 5.19 6.45 14.63
N ILE A 217 4.27 5.96 13.80
CA ILE A 217 3.03 6.69 13.45
C ILE A 217 2.14 6.88 14.69
N PHE A 218 2.04 5.86 15.56
CA PHE A 218 1.33 5.98 16.84
C PHE A 218 1.96 7.07 17.73
N LEU A 219 3.29 7.14 17.82
CA LEU A 219 3.98 8.15 18.64
C LEU A 219 3.71 9.59 18.17
N ASP A 220 3.42 9.79 16.88
CA ASP A 220 3.03 11.11 16.36
C ASP A 220 1.63 11.57 16.83
N SER A 221 0.71 10.64 17.15
CA SER A 221 -0.65 10.95 17.61
C SER A 221 -1.18 9.87 18.60
N PRO A 222 -0.65 9.81 19.84
CA PRO A 222 -0.84 8.64 20.71
C PRO A 222 -2.25 8.52 21.30
N VAL A 223 -2.98 9.63 21.46
CA VAL A 223 -4.29 9.60 22.13
C VAL A 223 -5.37 9.08 21.18
N VAL A 224 -5.52 9.72 20.02
CA VAL A 224 -6.62 9.49 19.08
C VAL A 224 -6.20 8.83 17.77
N GLY A 225 -4.90 8.64 17.54
CA GLY A 225 -4.36 8.06 16.31
C GLY A 225 -4.33 9.05 15.15
N GLY A 226 -3.90 8.56 13.99
CA GLY A 226 -3.86 9.34 12.75
C GLY A 226 -5.18 9.42 12.01
N GLY A 227 -6.14 8.56 12.31
CA GLY A 227 -7.39 8.38 11.56
C GLY A 227 -7.51 7.01 10.88
N ALA A 228 -8.64 6.78 10.21
CA ALA A 228 -8.90 5.52 9.51
C ALA A 228 -7.75 5.22 8.53
N ARG A 229 -7.13 4.05 8.69
CA ARG A 229 -6.01 3.58 7.87
C ARG A 229 -4.78 4.51 7.90
N ALA A 230 -4.52 5.20 9.02
CA ALA A 230 -3.35 6.07 9.19
C ALA A 230 -2.03 5.45 8.74
N PHE A 231 -1.83 4.16 9.04
CA PHE A 231 -0.66 3.44 8.58
C PHE A 231 -0.43 3.58 7.07
N SER A 232 -1.45 3.36 6.23
CA SER A 232 -1.26 3.23 4.79
C SER A 232 -0.81 4.52 4.11
N TYR A 233 -1.19 5.68 4.66
CA TYR A 233 -0.82 6.97 4.08
C TYR A 233 0.33 7.69 4.79
N ARG A 234 0.76 7.21 5.96
CA ARG A 234 1.91 7.78 6.69
C ARG A 234 3.15 6.88 6.68
N ALA A 235 3.03 5.61 6.29
CA ALA A 235 4.15 4.67 6.29
C ALA A 235 5.34 5.17 5.45
N LEU A 236 5.10 5.86 4.33
CA LEU A 236 6.18 6.41 3.50
C LEU A 236 6.98 7.53 4.20
N GLU A 237 6.38 8.23 5.17
CA GLU A 237 7.08 9.23 6.00
C GLU A 237 8.08 8.57 6.96
N LYS A 238 7.87 7.30 7.29
CA LYS A 238 8.66 6.52 8.26
C LYS A 238 9.54 5.48 7.58
N TRP A 239 9.74 5.58 6.27
CA TRP A 239 10.53 4.60 5.53
C TRP A 239 11.99 4.64 5.94
N ASP A 240 12.54 3.49 6.27
CA ASP A 240 13.96 3.30 6.57
C ASP A 240 14.60 2.35 5.53
N PRO A 241 15.53 2.84 4.69
CA PRO A 241 16.15 2.02 3.64
C PRO A 241 17.10 0.96 4.18
N ASP A 242 17.56 1.07 5.42
CA ASP A 242 18.44 0.09 6.06
C ASP A 242 17.67 -1.17 6.50
N THR A 243 16.37 -1.01 6.77
CA THR A 243 15.48 -2.09 7.22
C THR A 243 14.46 -2.53 6.17
N LEU A 244 14.12 -1.66 5.21
CA LEU A 244 13.16 -1.92 4.14
C LEU A 244 13.70 -1.57 2.75
N GLU A 245 13.70 -2.56 1.88
CA GLU A 245 14.15 -2.42 0.51
C GLU A 245 13.18 -1.60 -0.36
N LEU A 246 13.70 -0.59 -1.06
CA LEU A 246 12.93 0.39 -1.86
C LEU A 246 12.08 -0.18 -3.01
N TRP A 247 12.25 -1.45 -3.39
CA TRP A 247 11.47 -2.11 -4.45
C TRP A 247 10.16 -2.70 -3.94
N MET A 248 9.97 -2.76 -2.62
CA MET A 248 8.68 -3.12 -2.02
C MET A 248 7.58 -2.15 -2.47
N GLY A 249 6.32 -2.59 -2.44
CA GLY A 249 5.16 -1.73 -2.69
C GLY A 249 4.83 -0.83 -1.51
N ASP A 250 3.83 0.04 -1.66
CA ASP A 250 3.26 0.82 -0.55
C ASP A 250 2.84 -0.11 0.60
N PRO A 251 3.33 0.10 1.84
CA PRO A 251 2.90 -0.68 2.97
C PRO A 251 1.47 -0.28 3.29
N GLU A 252 0.53 -1.17 2.99
CA GLU A 252 -0.88 -0.90 3.28
C GLU A 252 -1.22 -1.19 4.75
N PHE A 253 -0.48 -2.09 5.42
CA PHE A 253 -0.79 -2.53 6.78
C PHE A 253 0.49 -2.78 7.59
N ALA A 254 0.41 -2.58 8.91
CA ALA A 254 1.51 -2.86 9.83
C ALA A 254 1.81 -4.37 10.00
N HIS A 255 0.97 -5.24 9.44
CA HIS A 255 1.01 -6.70 9.66
C HIS A 255 0.97 -7.11 11.14
N ASN A 256 0.35 -6.27 11.96
CA ASN A 256 0.01 -6.51 13.36
C ASN A 256 -1.18 -5.61 13.70
N GLU A 257 -2.36 -6.19 13.90
CA GLU A 257 -3.61 -5.46 14.15
C GLU A 257 -3.54 -4.59 15.41
N PHE A 258 -2.75 -4.98 16.42
CA PHE A 258 -2.63 -4.19 17.65
C PHE A 258 -1.86 -2.91 17.40
N ILE A 259 -0.77 -2.99 16.63
CA ILE A 259 -0.01 -1.82 16.20
C ILE A 259 -0.80 -0.98 15.20
N GLN A 260 -1.50 -1.61 14.27
CA GLN A 260 -2.39 -0.94 13.32
C GLN A 260 -3.49 -0.14 14.05
N LEU A 261 -4.11 -0.74 15.06
CA LEU A 261 -5.13 -0.09 15.87
C LEU A 261 -4.57 1.11 16.65
N LEU A 262 -3.34 1.01 17.15
CA LEU A 262 -2.64 2.13 17.79
C LEU A 262 -2.29 3.24 16.79
N SER A 263 -1.77 2.91 15.61
CA SER A 263 -1.44 3.91 14.59
C SER A 263 -2.67 4.66 14.09
N ASP A 264 -3.77 3.93 13.88
CA ASP A 264 -4.97 4.44 13.25
C ASP A 264 -5.87 5.18 14.25
N TYR A 265 -6.05 4.62 15.46
CA TYR A 265 -7.05 5.10 16.42
C TYR A 265 -6.49 5.41 17.82
N GLY A 266 -5.17 5.31 18.00
CA GLY A 266 -4.48 5.66 19.24
C GLY A 266 -4.90 4.79 20.42
N LEU A 267 -4.55 5.24 21.62
CA LEU A 267 -4.91 4.58 22.87
C LEU A 267 -6.43 4.49 23.06
N VAL A 268 -7.21 5.46 22.59
CA VAL A 268 -8.67 5.43 22.72
C VAL A 268 -9.25 4.25 21.95
N GLY A 269 -8.93 4.10 20.67
CA GLY A 269 -9.40 2.96 19.88
C GLY A 269 -8.89 1.63 20.42
N PHE A 270 -7.61 1.58 20.79
CA PHE A 270 -6.99 0.40 21.37
C PHE A 270 -7.70 -0.09 22.64
N VAL A 271 -7.91 0.80 23.61
CA VAL A 271 -8.57 0.45 24.88
C VAL A 271 -10.02 0.03 24.66
N LEU A 272 -10.75 0.67 23.74
CA LEU A 272 -12.14 0.31 23.45
C LEU A 272 -12.26 -1.11 22.88
N VAL A 273 -11.43 -1.46 21.89
CA VAL A 273 -11.43 -2.81 21.31
C VAL A 273 -10.97 -3.83 22.35
N LEU A 274 -9.93 -3.52 23.11
CA LEU A 274 -9.41 -4.43 24.14
C LEU A 274 -10.45 -4.67 25.24
N ALA A 275 -11.15 -3.63 25.69
CA ALA A 275 -12.26 -3.74 26.64
C ALA A 275 -13.40 -4.59 26.07
N LEU A 276 -13.77 -4.40 24.79
CA LEU A 276 -14.77 -5.22 24.11
C LEU A 276 -14.37 -6.70 24.14
N LEU A 277 -13.13 -7.04 23.75
CA LEU A 277 -12.63 -8.42 23.75
C LEU A 277 -12.61 -9.03 25.16
N PHE A 278 -12.13 -8.28 26.17
CA PHE A 278 -12.09 -8.76 27.56
C PHE A 278 -13.47 -9.00 28.15
N ILE A 279 -14.41 -8.06 27.96
CA ILE A 279 -15.78 -8.21 28.46
C ILE A 279 -16.42 -9.47 27.91
N HIS A 280 -16.30 -9.71 26.60
CA HIS A 280 -16.87 -10.91 25.95
C HIS A 280 -16.14 -12.19 26.35
N GLY A 281 -14.82 -12.14 26.53
CA GLY A 281 -14.04 -13.26 27.06
C GLY A 281 -14.51 -13.67 28.45
N ILE A 282 -14.67 -12.70 29.36
CA ILE A 282 -15.16 -12.93 30.72
C ILE A 282 -16.59 -13.48 30.69
N LEU A 283 -17.49 -12.86 29.91
CA LEU A 283 -18.87 -13.35 29.75
C LEU A 283 -18.91 -14.79 29.22
N GLY A 284 -18.08 -15.11 28.24
CA GLY A 284 -17.94 -16.45 27.69
C GLY A 284 -17.52 -17.47 28.76
N VAL A 285 -16.51 -17.16 29.57
CA VAL A 285 -16.06 -18.02 30.67
C VAL A 285 -17.15 -18.20 31.73
N ILE A 286 -17.82 -17.12 32.13
CA ILE A 286 -18.95 -17.18 33.09
C ILE A 286 -20.05 -18.10 32.55
N ASN A 287 -20.43 -17.94 31.28
CA ASN A 287 -21.47 -18.75 30.64
C ASN A 287 -21.07 -20.23 30.54
N LEU A 288 -19.78 -20.53 30.31
CA LEU A 288 -19.26 -21.91 30.23
C LEU A 288 -19.26 -22.63 31.59
N VAL A 289 -19.07 -21.90 32.68
CA VAL A 289 -19.00 -22.45 34.06
C VAL A 289 -20.36 -22.43 34.76
N SER A 290 -21.34 -21.66 34.25
CA SER A 290 -22.70 -21.61 34.80
C SER A 290 -23.41 -22.98 34.75
N GLU A 291 -24.10 -23.37 35.81
CA GLU A 291 -24.85 -24.65 35.96
C GLU A 291 -26.16 -24.72 35.15
N ASP A 292 -26.37 -23.83 34.19
CA ASP A 292 -27.66 -23.72 33.51
C ASP A 292 -27.80 -24.80 32.42
N ASP A 293 -28.31 -25.96 32.80
CA ASP A 293 -28.43 -27.18 31.97
C ASP A 293 -29.47 -27.07 30.83
N ARG A 294 -30.11 -25.90 30.66
CA ARG A 294 -31.31 -25.69 29.83
C ARG A 294 -31.03 -25.57 28.32
N ASP A 295 -29.84 -25.14 27.90
CA ASP A 295 -29.38 -25.25 26.49
C ASP A 295 -27.94 -25.73 26.41
N SER A 296 -27.76 -27.04 26.64
CA SER A 296 -26.47 -27.70 26.52
C SER A 296 -25.80 -27.49 25.15
N GLY A 297 -26.54 -27.11 24.11
CA GLY A 297 -26.00 -26.84 22.77
C GLY A 297 -25.25 -25.51 22.70
N LEU A 298 -25.72 -24.46 23.36
CA LEU A 298 -25.10 -23.13 23.31
C LEU A 298 -23.70 -23.14 23.95
N SER A 299 -23.56 -23.78 25.11
CA SER A 299 -22.27 -23.90 25.81
C SER A 299 -21.18 -24.59 24.97
N ILE A 300 -21.56 -25.53 24.11
CA ILE A 300 -20.63 -26.20 23.18
C ILE A 300 -20.13 -25.22 22.12
N TRP A 301 -21.02 -24.40 21.56
CA TRP A 301 -20.64 -23.37 20.59
C TRP A 301 -19.84 -22.24 21.24
N GLN A 302 -20.11 -21.89 22.49
CA GLN A 302 -19.33 -20.91 23.26
C GLN A 302 -17.91 -21.39 23.52
N LEU A 303 -17.73 -22.67 23.82
CA LEU A 303 -16.41 -23.27 23.98
C LEU A 303 -15.60 -23.15 22.69
N GLY A 304 -16.22 -23.48 21.55
CA GLY A 304 -15.61 -23.32 20.24
C GLY A 304 -15.32 -21.86 19.86
N ALA A 305 -16.26 -20.95 20.12
CA ALA A 305 -16.12 -19.53 19.85
C ALA A 305 -14.93 -18.91 20.59
N ALA A 306 -14.73 -19.27 21.87
CA ALA A 306 -13.61 -18.76 22.66
C ALA A 306 -12.24 -19.25 22.14
N GLY A 307 -12.14 -20.53 21.79
CA GLY A 307 -10.92 -21.10 21.18
C GLY A 307 -10.59 -20.46 19.83
N GLY A 308 -11.61 -20.30 18.97
CA GLY A 308 -11.48 -19.65 17.67
C GLY A 308 -11.11 -18.17 17.77
N LEU A 309 -11.72 -17.43 18.69
CA LEU A 309 -11.40 -16.02 18.92
C LEU A 309 -9.93 -15.85 19.29
N VAL A 310 -9.41 -16.67 20.21
CA VAL A 310 -8.00 -16.58 20.61
C VAL A 310 -7.05 -17.00 19.50
N ALA A 311 -7.41 -17.99 18.68
CA ALA A 311 -6.64 -18.30 17.48
C ALA A 311 -6.57 -17.09 16.55
N MET A 312 -7.69 -16.41 16.29
CA MET A 312 -7.72 -15.21 15.45
C MET A 312 -6.91 -14.05 16.05
N LEU A 313 -7.01 -13.81 17.37
CA LEU A 313 -6.23 -12.78 18.05
C LEU A 313 -4.72 -13.07 18.03
N CYS A 314 -4.32 -14.34 18.15
CA CYS A 314 -2.92 -14.73 17.98
C CYS A 314 -2.46 -14.44 16.54
N GLN A 315 -3.28 -14.75 15.54
CA GLN A 315 -2.94 -14.51 14.15
C GLN A 315 -2.87 -13.02 13.80
N SER A 316 -3.67 -12.20 14.50
CA SER A 316 -3.69 -10.75 14.38
C SER A 316 -2.35 -10.10 14.76
N TYR A 317 -1.48 -10.79 15.50
CA TYR A 317 -0.12 -10.33 15.77
C TYR A 317 0.80 -10.40 14.54
N PHE A 318 0.51 -11.31 13.59
CA PHE A 318 1.37 -11.60 12.43
C PHE A 318 0.80 -11.13 11.09
N SER A 319 -0.44 -10.63 11.09
CA SER A 319 -1.18 -10.29 9.89
C SER A 319 -2.25 -9.23 10.18
N PHE A 320 -2.95 -8.80 9.12
CA PHE A 320 -3.94 -7.72 9.11
C PHE A 320 -5.34 -8.31 8.80
N ILE A 321 -5.73 -9.35 9.57
CA ILE A 321 -6.90 -10.17 9.29
C ILE A 321 -8.23 -9.41 9.42
N PHE A 322 -8.31 -8.35 10.22
CA PHE A 322 -9.53 -7.58 10.45
C PHE A 322 -9.79 -6.54 9.36
N HIS A 323 -8.96 -6.49 8.33
CA HIS A 323 -9.28 -5.80 7.09
C HIS A 323 -9.95 -6.71 6.04
N PHE A 324 -10.13 -7.99 6.35
CA PHE A 324 -10.93 -8.92 5.56
C PHE A 324 -12.35 -9.03 6.15
N PRO A 325 -13.41 -8.64 5.42
CA PRO A 325 -14.78 -8.65 5.95
C PRO A 325 -15.22 -9.99 6.53
N ALA A 326 -14.83 -11.11 5.93
CA ALA A 326 -15.16 -12.45 6.41
C ALA A 326 -14.59 -12.75 7.80
N CYS A 327 -13.37 -12.28 8.09
CA CYS A 327 -12.74 -12.44 9.41
C CYS A 327 -13.39 -11.53 10.45
N VAL A 328 -13.73 -10.29 10.09
CA VAL A 328 -14.48 -9.37 10.97
C VAL A 328 -15.85 -9.92 11.34
N VAL A 329 -16.59 -10.43 10.34
CA VAL A 329 -17.89 -11.07 10.53
C VAL A 329 -17.78 -12.30 11.43
N LEU A 330 -16.76 -13.14 11.24
CA LEU A 330 -16.53 -14.33 12.08
C LEU A 330 -16.18 -13.95 13.53
N CYS A 331 -15.33 -12.93 13.73
CA CYS A 331 -15.00 -12.42 15.06
C CYS A 331 -16.25 -11.85 15.75
N ALA A 332 -17.05 -11.04 15.06
CA ALA A 332 -18.31 -10.53 15.58
C ALA A 332 -19.30 -11.65 15.92
N PHE A 333 -19.37 -12.69 15.08
CA PHE A 333 -20.17 -13.89 15.34
C PHE A 333 -19.70 -14.61 16.62
N GLN A 334 -18.40 -14.81 16.80
CA GLN A 334 -17.84 -15.41 18.02
C GLN A 334 -18.17 -14.58 19.26
N LEU A 335 -17.92 -13.27 19.24
CA LEU A 335 -18.25 -12.37 20.35
C LEU A 335 -19.75 -12.45 20.70
N ALA A 336 -20.62 -12.50 19.68
CA ALA A 336 -22.05 -12.60 19.87
C ALA A 336 -22.50 -13.94 20.47
N ILE A 337 -21.86 -15.05 20.09
CA ILE A 337 -22.09 -16.37 20.71
C ILE A 337 -21.64 -16.36 22.17
N LEU A 338 -20.49 -15.75 22.48
CA LEU A 338 -19.99 -15.62 23.86
C LEU A 338 -20.93 -14.76 24.74
N ALA A 339 -21.50 -13.68 24.18
CA ALA A 339 -22.49 -12.83 24.87
C ALA A 339 -23.89 -13.49 25.02
N SER A 340 -24.21 -14.47 24.17
CA SER A 340 -25.54 -15.07 24.13
C SER A 340 -25.86 -15.86 25.41
N GLN A 341 -27.06 -15.67 25.96
CA GLN A 341 -27.57 -16.43 27.11
C GLN A 341 -28.69 -17.40 26.69
N SER A 342 -28.88 -18.47 27.47
CA SER A 342 -29.90 -19.50 27.28
C SER A 342 -31.33 -19.09 27.71
N LYS A 343 -31.55 -17.84 28.11
CA LYS A 343 -32.80 -17.43 28.78
C LYS A 343 -34.03 -17.61 27.89
N GLU A 344 -35.02 -18.37 28.37
CA GLU A 344 -36.40 -18.26 27.89
C GLU A 344 -36.91 -16.84 28.11
N LYS A 345 -37.72 -16.34 27.17
CA LYS A 345 -38.41 -15.07 27.36
C LYS A 345 -39.42 -15.24 28.51
N PRO A 346 -39.35 -14.49 29.63
CA PRO A 346 -40.39 -14.53 30.67
C PRO A 346 -41.80 -14.43 30.08
N LYS A 347 -42.72 -15.27 30.56
CA LYS A 347 -44.12 -15.32 30.11
C LYS A 347 -44.88 -13.99 30.30
N ASN A 348 -44.47 -13.17 31.27
CA ASN A 348 -45.02 -11.82 31.51
C ASN A 348 -43.98 -10.76 31.14
N ARG A 349 -43.65 -10.64 29.85
CA ARG A 349 -42.85 -9.51 29.37
C ARG A 349 -43.76 -8.35 29.01
N PRO A 350 -43.47 -7.11 29.43
CA PRO A 350 -44.14 -5.94 28.85
C PRO A 350 -43.91 -5.96 27.34
N VAL A 351 -44.97 -5.71 26.58
CA VAL A 351 -45.01 -5.80 25.10
C VAL A 351 -44.03 -4.81 24.44
N PHE A 352 -43.55 -3.82 25.20
CA PHE A 352 -42.66 -2.77 24.69
C PHE A 352 -41.57 -2.43 25.71
N ARG A 353 -40.29 -2.60 25.34
CA ARG A 353 -39.15 -2.03 26.05
C ARG A 353 -38.47 -1.03 25.13
N PHE A 354 -38.31 0.20 25.61
CA PHE A 354 -37.60 1.26 24.89
C PHE A 354 -36.22 0.80 24.38
N THR A 355 -35.49 0.00 25.17
CA THR A 355 -34.21 -0.60 24.77
C THR A 355 -34.32 -1.55 23.56
N GLU A 356 -35.37 -2.37 23.50
CA GLU A 356 -35.58 -3.29 22.36
C GLU A 356 -35.99 -2.52 21.10
N LEU A 357 -36.79 -1.45 21.25
CA LEU A 357 -37.08 -0.52 20.15
C LEU A 357 -35.81 0.17 19.65
N VAL A 358 -34.97 0.69 20.54
CA VAL A 358 -33.71 1.36 20.17
C VAL A 358 -32.77 0.40 19.46
N ILE A 359 -32.64 -0.84 19.95
CA ILE A 359 -31.85 -1.90 19.27
C ILE A 359 -32.44 -2.24 17.90
N GLY A 360 -33.77 -2.34 17.80
CA GLY A 360 -34.47 -2.63 16.54
C GLY A 360 -34.29 -1.53 15.50
N ILE A 361 -34.49 -0.26 15.88
CA ILE A 361 -34.28 0.90 15.01
C ILE A 361 -32.80 1.00 14.61
N GLY A 362 -31.88 0.84 15.56
CA GLY A 362 -30.45 0.83 15.30
C GLY A 362 -30.04 -0.28 14.34
N GLY A 363 -30.57 -1.50 14.54
CA GLY A 363 -30.34 -2.63 13.65
C GLY A 363 -30.87 -2.40 12.23
N LEU A 364 -32.05 -1.77 12.09
CA LEU A 364 -32.59 -1.39 10.78
C LEU A 364 -31.72 -0.33 10.09
N GLY A 365 -31.24 0.67 10.85
CA GLY A 365 -30.31 1.67 10.35
C GLY A 365 -29.00 1.06 9.85
N VAL A 366 -28.41 0.12 10.61
CA VAL A 366 -27.21 -0.63 10.20
C VAL A 366 -27.48 -1.44 8.95
N ALA A 367 -28.61 -2.16 8.87
CA ALA A 367 -28.97 -2.95 7.69
C ALA A 367 -29.16 -2.07 6.44
N ALA A 368 -29.83 -0.91 6.57
CA ALA A 368 -30.01 0.03 5.48
C ALA A 368 -28.67 0.61 5.01
N ALA A 369 -27.76 0.96 5.93
CA ALA A 369 -26.43 1.44 5.61
C ALA A 369 -25.59 0.37 4.89
N LEU A 370 -25.61 -0.88 5.38
CA LEU A 370 -24.91 -2.00 4.73
C LEU A 370 -25.48 -2.31 3.34
N ALA A 371 -26.80 -2.23 3.17
CA ALA A 371 -27.43 -2.39 1.86
C ALA A 371 -27.01 -1.27 0.90
N PHE A 372 -27.00 -0.02 1.36
CA PHE A 372 -26.53 1.12 0.57
C PHE A 372 -25.07 0.96 0.14
N LEU A 373 -24.18 0.65 1.08
CA LEU A 373 -22.75 0.44 0.80
C LEU A 373 -22.53 -0.76 -0.13
N GLY A 374 -23.19 -1.89 0.16
CA GLY A 374 -23.09 -3.10 -0.64
C GLY A 374 -23.56 -2.90 -2.09
N ILE A 375 -24.67 -2.19 -2.31
CA ILE A 375 -25.16 -1.84 -3.65
C ILE A 375 -24.15 -0.95 -4.38
N ASN A 376 -23.60 0.05 -3.71
CA ASN A 376 -22.62 0.96 -4.34
C ASN A 376 -21.32 0.24 -4.69
N PHE A 377 -20.76 -0.56 -3.78
CA PHE A 377 -19.57 -1.36 -4.05
C PHE A 377 -19.79 -2.38 -5.17
N PHE A 378 -20.92 -3.08 -5.17
CA PHE A 378 -21.23 -4.04 -6.23
C PHE A 378 -21.41 -3.36 -7.59
N LYS A 379 -22.10 -2.21 -7.65
CA LYS A 379 -22.21 -1.42 -8.89
C LYS A 379 -20.86 -0.89 -9.35
N GLY A 380 -20.03 -0.38 -8.44
CA GLY A 380 -18.66 0.05 -8.74
C GLY A 380 -17.84 -1.10 -9.35
N TYR A 381 -17.93 -2.30 -8.78
CA TYR A 381 -17.28 -3.49 -9.32
C TYR A 381 -17.75 -3.86 -10.74
N LEU A 382 -19.07 -3.86 -10.98
CA LEU A 382 -19.62 -4.14 -12.30
C LEU A 382 -19.18 -3.09 -13.34
N LEU A 383 -19.22 -1.81 -12.98
CA LEU A 383 -18.76 -0.71 -13.84
C LEU A 383 -17.26 -0.82 -14.13
N SER A 384 -16.44 -1.20 -13.15
CA SER A 384 -15.00 -1.42 -13.35
C SER A 384 -14.75 -2.53 -14.38
N LYS A 385 -15.49 -3.64 -14.29
CA LYS A 385 -15.42 -4.72 -15.29
C LYS A 385 -15.85 -4.27 -16.68
N GLU A 386 -16.96 -3.55 -16.77
CA GLU A 386 -17.45 -2.98 -18.02
C GLU A 386 -16.44 -2.00 -18.64
N ALA A 387 -15.83 -1.15 -17.82
CA ALA A 387 -14.82 -0.20 -18.26
C ALA A 387 -13.58 -0.91 -18.84
N VAL A 388 -13.10 -1.96 -18.17
CA VAL A 388 -11.97 -2.77 -18.68
C VAL A 388 -12.31 -3.38 -20.04
N GLN A 389 -13.51 -3.91 -20.22
CA GLN A 389 -13.96 -4.47 -21.50
C GLN A 389 -14.00 -3.40 -22.58
N LYS A 390 -14.61 -2.24 -22.30
CA LYS A 390 -14.69 -1.10 -23.23
C LYS A 390 -13.30 -0.59 -23.63
N LEU A 391 -12.40 -0.40 -22.66
CA LEU A 391 -11.04 0.06 -22.92
C LEU A 391 -10.20 -0.95 -23.71
N THR A 392 -10.45 -2.24 -23.52
CA THR A 392 -9.75 -3.31 -24.28
C THR A 392 -10.25 -3.39 -25.72
N ALA A 393 -11.54 -3.14 -25.95
CA ALA A 393 -12.16 -3.18 -27.27
C ALA A 393 -12.14 -1.80 -27.99
N ALA A 394 -11.53 -0.78 -27.40
CA ALA A 394 -11.54 0.57 -27.94
C ALA A 394 -10.71 0.67 -29.23
N GLU A 395 -11.33 1.15 -30.31
CA GLU A 395 -10.68 1.36 -31.61
C GLU A 395 -10.56 2.85 -31.97
N SER A 396 -11.34 3.70 -31.29
CA SER A 396 -11.35 5.16 -31.47
C SER A 396 -11.05 5.93 -30.19
N VAL A 397 -10.71 7.22 -30.32
CA VAL A 397 -10.53 8.13 -29.18
C VAL A 397 -11.82 8.21 -28.35
N GLU A 398 -12.97 8.31 -28.99
CA GLU A 398 -14.29 8.35 -28.35
C GLU A 398 -14.59 7.08 -27.52
N ASP A 399 -14.19 5.91 -28.02
CA ASP A 399 -14.34 4.64 -27.28
C ASP A 399 -13.50 4.64 -26.00
N VAL A 400 -12.26 5.12 -26.09
CA VAL A 400 -11.38 5.28 -24.92
C VAL A 400 -12.01 6.24 -23.93
N PHE A 401 -12.49 7.41 -24.36
CA PHE A 401 -13.15 8.39 -23.50
C PHE A 401 -14.36 7.78 -22.77
N THR A 402 -15.17 6.99 -23.46
CA THR A 402 -16.34 6.31 -22.90
C THR A 402 -15.94 5.24 -21.88
N GLY A 403 -14.87 4.49 -22.16
CA GLY A 403 -14.30 3.51 -21.24
C GLY A 403 -13.77 4.18 -19.96
N LEU A 404 -13.05 5.29 -20.10
CA LEU A 404 -12.54 6.08 -18.97
C LEU A 404 -13.68 6.68 -18.13
N GLU A 405 -14.74 7.19 -18.75
CA GLU A 405 -15.90 7.72 -18.03
C GLU A 405 -16.62 6.63 -17.21
N THR A 406 -16.74 5.43 -17.79
CA THR A 406 -17.29 4.27 -17.06
C THR A 406 -16.45 3.95 -15.82
N LEU A 407 -15.12 4.07 -15.92
CA LEU A 407 -14.21 3.81 -14.81
C LEU A 407 -14.23 4.91 -13.74
N GLU A 408 -14.40 6.17 -14.11
CA GLU A 408 -14.62 7.28 -13.17
C GLU A 408 -15.91 7.06 -12.37
N LYS A 409 -17.02 6.70 -13.06
CA LYS A 409 -18.27 6.32 -12.39
C LYS A 409 -18.11 5.13 -11.46
N ALA A 410 -17.23 4.18 -11.79
CA ALA A 410 -16.89 3.07 -10.90
C ALA A 410 -16.22 3.60 -9.63
N GLY A 411 -15.19 4.47 -9.78
CA GLY A 411 -14.46 5.09 -8.68
C GLY A 411 -15.34 5.90 -7.74
N ASP A 412 -16.27 6.70 -8.27
CA ASP A 412 -17.22 7.48 -7.45
C ASP A 412 -18.19 6.58 -6.67
N ARG A 413 -18.56 5.42 -7.23
CA ARG A 413 -19.43 4.45 -6.55
C ARG A 413 -18.72 3.70 -5.44
N SER A 414 -17.41 3.49 -5.56
CA SER A 414 -16.62 2.75 -4.57
C SER A 414 -15.82 3.65 -3.63
N TRP A 415 -15.79 4.97 -3.85
CA TRP A 415 -14.86 5.91 -3.20
C TRP A 415 -13.39 5.50 -3.35
N ASP A 416 -13.05 4.85 -4.47
CA ASP A 416 -11.74 4.25 -4.67
C ASP A 416 -10.77 5.21 -5.42
N PRO A 417 -9.73 5.76 -4.75
CA PRO A 417 -8.75 6.60 -5.42
C PRO A 417 -7.95 5.86 -6.50
N LYS A 418 -7.85 4.53 -6.44
CA LYS A 418 -7.12 3.72 -7.42
C LYS A 418 -7.79 3.73 -8.79
N SER A 419 -9.12 3.70 -8.82
CA SER A 419 -9.90 3.78 -10.06
C SER A 419 -9.55 5.05 -10.86
N PHE A 420 -9.48 6.19 -10.20
CA PHE A 420 -9.08 7.46 -10.82
C PHE A 420 -7.61 7.50 -11.23
N GLU A 421 -6.72 6.85 -10.48
CA GLU A 421 -5.32 6.72 -10.91
C GLU A 421 -5.16 5.85 -12.15
N ILE A 422 -5.97 4.80 -12.31
CA ILE A 422 -5.98 3.99 -13.54
C ILE A 422 -6.47 4.85 -14.72
N VAL A 423 -7.53 5.63 -14.53
CA VAL A 423 -8.02 6.60 -15.53
C VAL A 423 -6.91 7.55 -15.95
N ALA A 424 -6.25 8.18 -14.97
CA ALA A 424 -5.22 9.17 -15.22
C ALA A 424 -4.03 8.59 -15.98
N ARG A 425 -3.52 7.41 -15.56
CA ARG A 425 -2.41 6.74 -16.24
C ARG A 425 -2.76 6.34 -17.66
N ARG A 426 -3.98 5.84 -17.89
CA ARG A 426 -4.42 5.51 -19.26
C ARG A 426 -4.54 6.77 -20.10
N ALA A 427 -5.12 7.85 -19.59
CA ALA A 427 -5.22 9.12 -20.29
C ALA A 427 -3.83 9.70 -20.62
N MET A 428 -2.86 9.65 -19.71
CA MET A 428 -1.47 10.04 -20.00
C MET A 428 -0.83 9.22 -21.12
N LEU A 429 -1.12 7.90 -21.19
CA LEU A 429 -0.63 7.05 -22.27
C LEU A 429 -1.19 7.52 -23.61
N GLU A 430 -2.50 7.76 -23.68
CA GLU A 430 -3.15 8.24 -24.91
C GLU A 430 -2.66 9.64 -25.31
N ALA A 431 -2.42 10.52 -24.34
CA ALA A 431 -1.85 11.84 -24.62
C ALA A 431 -0.48 11.74 -25.28
N ASN A 432 0.38 10.82 -24.81
CA ASN A 432 1.68 10.59 -25.42
C ASN A 432 1.55 9.98 -26.83
N THR A 433 0.63 9.04 -27.04
CA THR A 433 0.34 8.47 -28.37
C THR A 433 -0.12 9.56 -29.34
N ALA A 434 -1.01 10.45 -28.90
CA ALA A 434 -1.51 11.56 -29.71
C ALA A 434 -0.39 12.55 -30.09
N LEU A 435 0.52 12.89 -29.16
CA LEU A 435 1.69 13.71 -29.46
C LEU A 435 2.63 13.05 -30.49
N GLN A 436 2.84 11.74 -30.40
CA GLN A 436 3.62 11.00 -31.40
C GLN A 436 2.95 10.99 -32.77
N GLY A 437 1.62 10.96 -32.80
CA GLY A 437 0.80 11.12 -34.00
C GLY A 437 0.66 12.57 -34.49
N ASN A 438 1.32 13.54 -33.85
CA ASN A 438 1.26 14.96 -34.15
C ASN A 438 -0.16 15.58 -34.00
N ASP A 439 -0.93 15.08 -33.04
CA ASP A 439 -2.26 15.60 -32.66
C ASP A 439 -2.22 16.23 -31.24
N PRO A 440 -1.76 17.49 -31.12
CA PRO A 440 -1.65 18.16 -29.83
C PRO A 440 -3.01 18.46 -29.19
N ALA A 441 -4.07 18.61 -29.98
CA ALA A 441 -5.40 18.91 -29.46
C ALA A 441 -6.02 17.70 -28.75
N VAL A 442 -5.85 16.50 -29.31
CA VAL A 442 -6.25 15.25 -28.62
C VAL A 442 -5.38 15.01 -27.40
N ALA A 443 -4.08 15.27 -27.48
CA ALA A 443 -3.18 15.16 -26.33
C ALA A 443 -3.59 16.06 -25.16
N GLU A 444 -3.95 17.31 -25.44
CA GLU A 444 -4.44 18.26 -24.44
C GLU A 444 -5.72 17.75 -23.76
N LYS A 445 -6.70 17.24 -24.52
CA LYS A 445 -7.94 16.66 -23.95
C LYS A 445 -7.66 15.52 -22.98
N PHE A 446 -6.75 14.61 -23.34
CA PHE A 446 -6.38 13.51 -22.46
C PHE A 446 -5.58 13.97 -21.24
N ASN A 447 -4.69 14.95 -21.39
CA ASN A 447 -3.97 15.54 -20.24
C ASN A 447 -4.92 16.23 -19.26
N LEU A 448 -5.90 17.00 -19.75
CA LEU A 448 -6.93 17.61 -18.90
C LEU A 448 -7.73 16.56 -18.13
N ARG A 449 -8.08 15.44 -18.78
CA ARG A 449 -8.75 14.32 -18.11
C ARG A 449 -7.85 13.64 -17.08
N ALA A 450 -6.58 13.43 -17.41
CA ALA A 450 -5.61 12.86 -16.47
C ALA A 450 -5.44 13.73 -15.22
N LYS A 451 -5.40 15.06 -15.40
CA LYS A 451 -5.34 16.03 -14.30
C LYS A 451 -6.56 15.89 -13.39
N ALA A 452 -7.77 15.99 -13.95
CA ALA A 452 -9.01 15.88 -13.18
C ALA A 452 -9.11 14.56 -12.41
N ALA A 453 -8.67 13.46 -13.02
CA ALA A 453 -8.65 12.15 -12.37
C ALA A 453 -7.63 12.08 -11.23
N PHE A 454 -6.41 12.62 -11.39
CA PHE A 454 -5.46 12.68 -10.28
C PHE A 454 -5.92 13.61 -9.15
N GLU A 455 -6.52 14.76 -9.47
CA GLU A 455 -7.11 15.66 -8.48
C GLU A 455 -8.19 14.92 -7.68
N ARG A 456 -9.11 14.23 -8.35
CA ARG A 456 -10.15 13.42 -7.71
C ARG A 456 -9.57 12.29 -6.84
N SER A 457 -8.49 11.65 -7.29
CA SER A 457 -7.75 10.66 -6.50
C SER A 457 -7.20 11.28 -5.21
N LEU A 458 -6.65 12.49 -5.28
CA LEU A 458 -6.12 13.23 -4.12
C LEU A 458 -7.21 13.81 -3.21
N GLU A 459 -8.40 14.12 -3.72
CA GLU A 459 -9.56 14.46 -2.89
C GLU A 459 -9.96 13.28 -2.00
N LEU A 460 -10.03 12.07 -2.57
CA LEU A 460 -10.36 10.85 -1.82
C LEU A 460 -9.23 10.40 -0.90
N ASN A 461 -7.97 10.59 -1.32
CA ASN A 461 -6.77 10.31 -0.54
C ASN A 461 -5.63 11.29 -0.84
N PRO A 462 -5.43 12.34 0.00
CA PRO A 462 -4.41 13.39 -0.22
C PRO A 462 -2.96 12.90 -0.26
N ASN A 463 -2.74 11.66 0.18
CA ASN A 463 -1.43 11.01 0.28
C ASN A 463 -1.28 9.86 -0.71
N PHE A 464 -2.17 9.74 -1.70
CA PHE A 464 -2.13 8.67 -2.68
C PHE A 464 -0.89 8.78 -3.56
N SER A 465 0.06 7.88 -3.38
CA SER A 465 1.43 7.98 -3.90
C SER A 465 1.49 8.16 -5.42
N ALA A 466 0.70 7.37 -6.15
CA ALA A 466 0.68 7.41 -7.60
C ALA A 466 0.10 8.72 -8.14
N ALA A 467 -0.87 9.34 -7.45
CA ALA A 467 -1.41 10.64 -7.84
C ALA A 467 -0.45 11.79 -7.47
N LEU A 468 0.22 11.71 -6.31
CA LEU A 468 1.29 12.65 -5.95
C LEU A 468 2.43 12.65 -6.97
N ALA A 469 2.80 11.49 -7.52
CA ALA A 469 3.81 11.40 -8.57
C ALA A 469 3.28 11.80 -9.96
N GLY A 470 1.99 11.52 -10.23
CA GLY A 470 1.38 11.65 -11.55
C GLY A 470 0.94 13.08 -11.88
N LEU A 471 0.25 13.75 -10.95
CA LEU A 471 -0.31 15.09 -11.15
C LEU A 471 0.72 16.13 -11.65
N PRO A 472 1.90 16.31 -11.02
CA PRO A 472 2.85 17.33 -11.48
C PRO A 472 3.38 17.05 -12.89
N ARG A 473 3.44 15.77 -13.31
CA ARG A 473 3.83 15.42 -14.68
C ARG A 473 2.77 15.82 -15.71
N VAL A 474 1.49 15.74 -15.34
CA VAL A 474 0.40 16.19 -16.20
C VAL A 474 0.38 17.72 -16.25
N GLU A 475 0.63 18.40 -15.13
CA GLU A 475 0.78 19.86 -15.10
C GLU A 475 1.94 20.33 -15.98
N ASP A 476 3.09 19.64 -15.97
CA ASP A 476 4.19 19.91 -16.90
C ASP A 476 3.74 19.78 -18.37
N ALA A 477 2.96 18.74 -18.69
CA ALA A 477 2.47 18.49 -20.04
C ALA A 477 1.45 19.54 -20.50
N LEU A 478 0.69 20.11 -19.57
CA LEU A 478 -0.26 21.22 -19.81
C LEU A 478 0.43 22.60 -19.80
N GLY A 479 1.72 22.69 -19.44
CA GLY A 479 2.45 23.95 -19.35
C GLY A 479 2.22 24.74 -18.05
N ASN A 480 1.58 24.14 -17.05
CA ASN A 480 1.30 24.76 -15.75
C ASN A 480 2.52 24.64 -14.80
N HIS A 481 3.61 25.31 -15.15
CA HIS A 481 4.93 25.12 -14.51
C HIS A 481 4.94 25.38 -13.00
N ALA A 482 4.21 26.39 -12.51
CA ALA A 482 4.15 26.69 -11.08
C ALA A 482 3.49 25.56 -10.28
N ALA A 483 2.37 25.03 -10.77
CA ALA A 483 1.66 23.92 -10.13
C ALA A 483 2.46 22.61 -10.22
N ALA A 484 3.13 22.38 -11.36
CA ALA A 484 4.01 21.23 -11.54
C ALA A 484 5.17 21.24 -10.52
N GLU A 485 5.81 22.39 -10.33
CA GLU A 485 6.92 22.55 -9.39
C GLU A 485 6.48 22.29 -7.93
N GLU A 486 5.35 22.85 -7.50
CA GLU A 486 4.80 22.58 -6.17
C GLU A 486 4.51 21.07 -5.97
N GLY A 487 3.89 20.45 -6.97
CA GLY A 487 3.59 19.02 -6.94
C GLY A 487 4.86 18.15 -6.90
N HIS A 488 5.88 18.49 -7.68
CA HIS A 488 7.17 17.78 -7.68
C HIS A 488 7.87 17.88 -6.33
N GLN A 489 7.89 19.07 -5.71
CA GLN A 489 8.45 19.23 -4.36
C GLN A 489 7.70 18.39 -3.32
N LYS A 490 6.36 18.40 -3.38
CA LYS A 490 5.52 17.58 -2.50
C LYS A 490 5.80 16.08 -2.71
N ALA A 491 5.93 15.62 -3.95
CA ALA A 491 6.23 14.23 -4.28
C ALA A 491 7.63 13.81 -3.77
N MET A 492 8.66 14.63 -4.02
CA MET A 492 10.02 14.38 -3.51
C MET A 492 10.10 14.36 -1.98
N LYS A 493 9.16 14.98 -1.28
CA LYS A 493 9.10 14.97 0.18
C LYS A 493 8.35 13.76 0.72
N LEU A 494 7.15 13.49 0.21
CA LEU A 494 6.22 12.51 0.80
C LEU A 494 6.44 11.08 0.29
N ILE A 495 6.95 10.92 -0.93
CA ILE A 495 7.05 9.61 -1.59
C ILE A 495 8.45 9.31 -2.12
N TRP A 496 9.48 9.92 -1.53
CA TRP A 496 10.89 9.70 -1.90
C TRP A 496 11.28 8.22 -1.87
N ALA A 497 10.72 7.45 -0.93
CA ALA A 497 10.95 6.00 -0.82
C ALA A 497 10.43 5.21 -2.06
N ARG A 498 9.65 5.86 -2.93
CA ARG A 498 9.14 5.31 -4.19
C ARG A 498 9.94 5.71 -5.40
N GLU A 499 11.19 6.14 -5.21
CA GLU A 499 12.09 6.51 -6.31
C GLU A 499 12.26 5.39 -7.35
N ILE A 500 12.23 4.11 -6.96
CA ILE A 500 12.33 2.99 -7.91
C ILE A 500 11.10 2.91 -8.84
N LYS A 501 9.88 3.01 -8.30
CA LYS A 501 8.63 2.75 -9.05
C LYS A 501 7.97 3.99 -9.61
N LEU A 502 7.91 5.07 -8.82
CA LEU A 502 7.19 6.30 -9.15
C LEU A 502 8.12 7.44 -9.56
N ARG A 503 9.43 7.32 -9.29
CA ARG A 503 10.48 8.21 -9.79
C ARG A 503 10.26 9.73 -9.49
N PRO A 504 9.80 10.16 -8.29
CA PRO A 504 9.54 11.57 -8.02
C PRO A 504 10.75 12.49 -8.24
N CYS A 505 11.96 12.12 -7.82
CA CYS A 505 13.14 12.99 -8.01
C CYS A 505 13.56 13.06 -9.49
N PHE A 506 13.49 11.93 -10.21
CA PHE A 506 13.74 11.91 -11.66
C PHE A 506 12.78 12.81 -12.43
N HIS A 507 11.48 12.73 -12.14
CA HIS A 507 10.48 13.54 -12.85
C HIS A 507 10.62 15.02 -12.50
N ALA A 508 10.93 15.36 -11.25
CA ALA A 508 11.26 16.71 -10.85
C ALA A 508 12.51 17.26 -11.56
N ALA A 509 13.57 16.43 -11.71
CA ALA A 509 14.78 16.80 -12.44
C ALA A 509 14.50 17.03 -13.94
N ARG A 510 13.68 16.16 -14.54
CA ARG A 510 13.25 16.30 -15.93
C ARG A 510 12.42 17.57 -16.15
N SER A 511 11.53 17.92 -15.22
CA SER A 511 10.76 19.16 -15.29
C SER A 511 11.68 20.38 -15.31
N SER A 512 12.58 20.50 -14.33
CA SER A 512 13.55 21.61 -14.27
C SER A 512 14.41 21.69 -15.53
N PHE A 513 14.89 20.54 -16.04
CA PHE A 513 15.67 20.48 -17.27
C PHE A 513 14.88 20.99 -18.49
N LEU A 514 13.64 20.52 -18.67
CA LEU A 514 12.81 20.95 -19.80
C LEU A 514 12.43 22.44 -19.72
N GLN A 515 12.21 22.96 -18.51
CA GLN A 515 11.98 24.39 -18.29
C GLN A 515 13.25 25.20 -18.61
N ALA A 516 14.45 24.70 -18.26
CA ALA A 516 15.69 25.37 -18.61
C ALA A 516 15.90 25.53 -20.12
N LEU A 517 15.46 24.55 -20.92
CA LEU A 517 15.54 24.63 -22.38
C LEU A 517 14.58 25.67 -22.99
N LYS A 518 13.56 26.07 -22.25
CA LYS A 518 12.55 27.06 -22.66
C LYS A 518 12.76 28.44 -22.02
N ALA A 519 13.77 28.59 -21.17
CA ALA A 519 13.99 29.83 -20.44
C ALA A 519 14.42 30.96 -21.39
N ASP A 520 13.85 32.16 -21.18
CA ASP A 520 14.11 33.34 -22.00
C ASP A 520 15.45 34.04 -21.67
N ASN A 521 16.08 33.67 -20.56
CA ASN A 521 17.33 34.25 -20.06
C ASN A 521 18.28 33.14 -19.62
N ASP A 522 19.56 33.27 -19.97
CA ASP A 522 20.62 32.32 -19.70
C ASP A 522 20.82 32.08 -18.18
N THR A 523 20.54 33.08 -17.35
CA THR A 523 20.55 33.01 -15.87
C THR A 523 19.51 32.02 -15.34
N ILE A 524 18.26 32.19 -15.79
CA ILE A 524 17.15 31.32 -15.39
C ILE A 524 17.41 29.90 -15.91
N ALA A 525 17.91 29.77 -17.13
CA ALA A 525 18.31 28.49 -17.69
C ALA A 525 19.38 27.80 -16.82
N LEU A 526 20.39 28.54 -16.37
CA LEU A 526 21.47 28.02 -15.55
C LEU A 526 20.98 27.57 -14.17
N ASP A 527 20.13 28.36 -13.51
CA ASP A 527 19.57 28.01 -12.21
C ASP A 527 18.68 26.76 -12.29
N LEU A 528 17.83 26.67 -13.30
CA LEU A 528 17.00 25.48 -13.56
C LEU A 528 17.85 24.24 -13.90
N LEU A 529 18.97 24.40 -14.60
CA LEU A 529 19.91 23.30 -14.87
C LEU A 529 20.64 22.83 -13.60
N ARG A 530 21.02 23.76 -12.73
CA ARG A 530 21.62 23.45 -11.42
C ARG A 530 20.63 22.70 -10.54
N GLU A 531 19.37 23.15 -10.53
CA GLU A 531 18.27 22.48 -9.83
C GLU A 531 18.03 21.07 -10.39
N ALA A 532 17.98 20.92 -11.73
CA ALA A 532 17.87 19.62 -12.39
C ALA A 532 19.01 18.67 -11.99
N LYS A 533 20.25 19.19 -11.95
CA LYS A 533 21.44 18.43 -11.50
C LYS A 533 21.34 18.04 -10.03
N SER A 534 20.89 18.94 -9.16
CA SER A 534 20.68 18.64 -7.73
C SER A 534 19.69 17.49 -7.55
N ARG A 535 18.53 17.57 -8.22
CA ARG A 535 17.46 16.56 -8.13
C ARG A 535 17.89 15.18 -8.65
N ILE A 536 18.60 15.12 -9.78
CA ILE A 536 19.07 13.83 -10.32
C ILE A 536 20.20 13.22 -9.47
N LEU A 537 21.02 14.05 -8.82
CA LEU A 537 22.03 13.57 -7.87
C LEU A 537 21.40 13.07 -6.57
N LYS A 538 20.36 13.74 -6.06
CA LYS A 538 19.58 13.26 -4.91
C LYS A 538 18.98 11.88 -5.17
N ARG A 539 18.46 11.63 -6.38
CA ARG A 539 18.04 10.27 -6.79
C ARG A 539 19.17 9.25 -6.64
N ARG A 540 20.39 9.59 -7.07
CA ARG A 540 21.57 8.72 -7.02
C ARG A 540 22.09 8.50 -5.58
N GLU A 541 21.79 9.41 -4.67
CA GLU A 541 22.02 9.20 -3.23
C GLU A 541 21.01 8.19 -2.66
N ILE A 542 19.73 8.34 -3.02
CA ILE A 542 18.64 7.41 -2.60
C ILE A 542 18.85 6.01 -3.18
N LEU A 543 19.22 5.92 -4.46
CA LEU A 543 19.43 4.68 -5.17
C LEU A 543 20.93 4.46 -5.34
N GLU A 544 21.50 3.49 -4.62
CA GLU A 544 22.92 3.11 -4.75
C GLU A 544 23.39 3.19 -6.22
N PRO A 545 24.57 3.76 -6.53
CA PRO A 545 24.98 4.05 -7.91
C PRO A 545 24.93 2.87 -8.90
N ARG A 546 24.95 1.63 -8.39
CA ARG A 546 24.84 0.41 -9.21
C ARG A 546 23.44 0.17 -9.77
N ARG A 547 22.42 0.84 -9.24
CA ARG A 547 21.01 0.71 -9.63
C ARG A 547 20.54 1.82 -10.59
N GLU A 548 21.45 2.69 -11.04
CA GLU A 548 21.17 3.76 -12.02
C GLU A 548 20.83 3.14 -13.40
N LEU A 549 19.64 3.45 -13.91
CA LEU A 549 19.20 3.00 -15.24
C LEU A 549 19.96 3.74 -16.36
N ASP A 550 20.00 3.17 -17.56
CA ASP A 550 20.75 3.79 -18.67
C ASP A 550 20.14 5.13 -19.13
N GLU A 551 18.82 5.26 -19.13
CA GLU A 551 18.12 6.54 -19.33
C GLU A 551 18.55 7.61 -18.31
N GLU A 552 18.87 7.20 -17.09
CA GLU A 552 19.24 8.11 -16.00
C GLU A 552 20.69 8.60 -16.17
N LYS A 553 21.58 7.69 -16.60
CA LYS A 553 22.93 8.07 -17.01
C LYS A 553 22.88 9.06 -18.17
N GLU A 554 21.99 8.81 -19.13
CA GLU A 554 21.81 9.68 -20.29
C GLU A 554 21.30 11.07 -19.88
N ILE A 555 20.21 11.17 -19.12
CA ILE A 555 19.66 12.47 -18.71
C ILE A 555 20.67 13.27 -17.88
N ARG A 556 21.42 12.61 -16.99
CA ARG A 556 22.46 13.26 -16.18
C ARG A 556 23.61 13.79 -17.03
N ARG A 557 24.04 13.04 -18.05
CA ARG A 557 25.05 13.50 -19.02
C ARG A 557 24.55 14.69 -19.83
N ILE A 558 23.27 14.65 -20.26
CA ILE A 558 22.64 15.75 -21.00
C ILE A 558 22.58 17.00 -20.13
N ILE A 559 22.08 16.93 -18.90
CA ILE A 559 22.04 18.06 -17.95
C ILE A 559 23.45 18.65 -17.77
N GLN A 560 24.46 17.80 -17.55
CA GLN A 560 25.83 18.27 -17.36
C GLN A 560 26.41 18.94 -18.62
N ALA A 561 26.08 18.46 -19.82
CA ALA A 561 26.52 19.07 -21.07
C ALA A 561 25.87 20.45 -21.28
N TRP A 562 24.58 20.60 -20.97
CA TRP A 562 23.90 21.89 -21.02
C TRP A 562 24.42 22.87 -19.96
N LEU A 563 24.74 22.40 -18.75
CA LEU A 563 25.43 23.22 -17.74
C LEU A 563 26.78 23.73 -18.26
N ASN A 564 27.61 22.84 -18.82
CA ASN A 564 28.88 23.24 -19.40
C ASN A 564 28.70 24.29 -20.50
N TYR A 565 27.68 24.14 -21.34
CA TYR A 565 27.39 25.14 -22.38
C TYR A 565 27.04 26.51 -21.80
N TYR A 566 26.07 26.59 -20.88
CA TYR A 566 25.65 27.88 -20.30
C TYR A 566 26.74 28.52 -19.41
N GLU A 567 27.47 27.73 -18.62
CA GLU A 567 28.64 28.23 -17.86
C GLU A 567 29.73 28.72 -18.83
N GLY A 568 30.00 27.97 -19.89
CA GLY A 568 30.97 28.34 -20.92
C GLY A 568 30.61 29.64 -21.63
N ARG A 569 29.33 29.90 -21.87
CA ARG A 569 28.83 31.16 -22.43
C ARG A 569 29.09 32.33 -21.50
N ALA A 570 28.73 32.20 -20.23
CA ALA A 570 28.95 33.28 -19.27
C ALA A 570 30.43 33.63 -19.13
N ILE A 571 31.28 32.60 -19.08
CA ILE A 571 32.74 32.76 -19.04
C ILE A 571 33.26 33.39 -20.35
N PHE A 572 32.73 32.99 -21.50
CA PHE A 572 33.10 33.54 -22.80
C PHE A 572 32.77 35.03 -22.90
N GLN A 573 31.55 35.43 -22.51
CA GLN A 573 31.11 36.82 -22.49
C GLN A 573 31.99 37.65 -21.56
N ARG A 574 32.31 37.14 -20.36
CA ARG A 574 33.23 37.80 -19.44
C ARG A 574 34.64 37.98 -20.03
N GLY A 575 35.17 36.95 -20.66
CA GLY A 575 36.47 37.00 -21.35
C GLY A 575 36.48 38.05 -22.46
N ASN A 576 35.43 38.09 -23.28
CA ASN A 576 35.25 39.08 -24.33
C ASN A 576 35.14 40.50 -23.79
N ASP A 577 34.41 40.72 -22.69
CA ASP A 577 34.29 42.04 -22.08
C ASP A 577 35.63 42.56 -21.59
N ILE A 578 36.45 41.71 -20.96
CA ILE A 578 37.80 42.08 -20.51
C ILE A 578 38.70 42.41 -21.71
N TRP A 579 38.55 41.69 -22.82
CA TRP A 579 39.33 41.90 -24.02
C TRP A 579 38.92 43.15 -24.81
N ILE A 580 37.62 43.30 -25.07
CA ILE A 580 37.08 44.27 -26.01
C ILE A 580 36.81 45.60 -25.29
N ASN A 581 36.09 45.52 -24.16
CA ASN A 581 35.42 46.65 -23.50
C ASN A 581 36.20 47.23 -22.33
N ALA A 582 36.94 46.43 -21.55
CA ALA A 582 37.64 46.91 -20.37
C ALA A 582 38.77 47.92 -20.70
N LYS A 583 38.90 48.95 -19.85
CA LYS A 583 39.95 49.98 -19.92
C LYS A 583 40.55 50.20 -18.52
N PRO A 584 41.85 49.90 -18.29
CA PRO A 584 42.79 49.27 -19.22
C PRO A 584 42.42 47.82 -19.54
N ARG A 585 42.81 47.33 -20.73
CA ARG A 585 42.61 45.93 -21.13
C ARG A 585 43.52 45.01 -20.34
N ASN A 586 43.05 43.81 -20.02
CA ASN A 586 43.85 42.75 -19.40
C ASN A 586 43.83 41.49 -20.29
N PRO A 587 44.72 41.39 -21.30
CA PRO A 587 44.70 40.32 -22.29
C PRO A 587 45.02 38.95 -21.72
N GLU A 588 45.87 38.87 -20.69
CA GLU A 588 46.28 37.62 -20.04
C GLU A 588 45.13 37.01 -19.23
N LEU A 589 44.35 37.86 -18.54
CA LEU A 589 43.12 37.47 -17.86
C LEU A 589 42.00 37.11 -18.85
N ALA A 590 41.86 37.86 -19.95
CA ALA A 590 40.90 37.53 -21.00
C ALA A 590 41.20 36.16 -21.62
N LEU A 591 42.45 35.90 -22.00
CA LEU A 591 42.86 34.62 -22.57
C LEU A 591 42.58 33.46 -21.61
N ALA A 592 42.83 33.64 -20.30
CA ALA A 592 42.53 32.63 -19.30
C ALA A 592 41.03 32.26 -19.25
N PHE A 593 40.14 33.26 -19.26
CA PHE A 593 38.69 33.00 -19.30
C PHE A 593 38.27 32.35 -20.63
N LEU A 594 38.80 32.80 -21.77
CA LEU A 594 38.45 32.22 -23.07
C LEU A 594 38.90 30.75 -23.18
N LEU A 595 40.06 30.37 -22.64
CA LEU A 595 40.50 28.97 -22.61
C LEU A 595 39.62 28.10 -21.70
N GLU A 596 39.18 28.61 -20.55
CA GLU A 596 38.20 27.93 -19.70
C GLU A 596 36.86 27.75 -20.44
N ALA A 597 36.34 28.81 -21.07
CA ALA A 597 35.14 28.71 -21.91
C ALA A 597 35.31 27.67 -23.01
N GLN A 598 36.47 27.63 -23.68
CA GLN A 598 36.74 26.67 -24.75
C GLN A 598 36.66 25.22 -24.24
N THR A 599 37.20 24.96 -23.05
CA THR A 599 37.10 23.66 -22.37
C THR A 599 35.64 23.29 -22.12
N ARG A 600 34.82 24.22 -21.65
CA ARG A 600 33.39 24.00 -21.39
C ARG A 600 32.59 23.73 -22.67
N TYR A 601 32.87 24.45 -23.74
CA TYR A 601 32.27 24.18 -25.06
C TYR A 601 32.63 22.78 -25.56
N GLN A 602 33.90 22.35 -25.45
CA GLN A 602 34.32 20.99 -25.83
C GLN A 602 33.56 19.91 -25.04
N LEU A 603 33.38 20.09 -23.73
CA LEU A 603 32.62 19.17 -22.89
C LEU A 603 31.12 19.10 -23.25
N SER A 604 30.56 20.18 -23.82
CA SER A 604 29.16 20.25 -24.25
C SER A 604 28.93 19.74 -25.68
N GLU A 605 29.97 19.69 -26.52
CA GLU A 605 29.87 19.55 -27.98
C GLU A 605 29.00 18.37 -28.40
N LYS A 606 29.29 17.17 -27.88
CA LYS A 606 28.62 15.94 -28.29
C LYS A 606 27.09 15.96 -28.08
N LEU A 607 26.60 16.67 -27.07
CA LEU A 607 25.21 16.60 -26.63
C LEU A 607 24.40 17.87 -26.88
N VAL A 608 25.07 19.02 -27.12
CA VAL A 608 24.43 20.33 -27.31
C VAL A 608 24.57 20.87 -28.75
N LYS A 609 25.66 20.55 -29.45
CA LYS A 609 25.87 21.00 -30.84
C LYS A 609 24.74 20.54 -31.74
N GLY A 610 24.20 21.45 -32.55
CA GLY A 610 23.06 21.21 -33.42
C GLY A 610 21.69 21.27 -32.73
N LYS A 611 21.64 21.41 -31.39
CA LYS A 611 20.39 21.60 -30.63
C LYS A 611 20.11 23.06 -30.26
N ASP A 612 21.15 23.84 -29.99
CA ASP A 612 21.06 25.30 -29.84
C ASP A 612 21.81 25.98 -30.99
N PRO A 613 21.15 26.80 -31.83
CA PRO A 613 21.81 27.47 -32.96
C PRO A 613 22.88 28.48 -32.53
N ARG A 614 22.84 28.97 -31.29
CA ARG A 614 23.84 29.91 -30.75
C ARG A 614 25.19 29.22 -30.53
N TRP A 615 25.18 27.92 -30.22
CA TRP A 615 26.38 27.14 -29.89
C TRP A 615 27.46 27.26 -30.97
N GLU A 616 27.11 27.03 -32.24
CA GLU A 616 28.10 27.03 -33.33
C GLU A 616 28.66 28.42 -33.62
N ARG A 617 27.81 29.44 -33.53
CA ARG A 617 28.21 30.84 -33.75
C ARG A 617 29.20 31.29 -32.69
N GLU A 618 28.89 31.03 -31.42
CA GLU A 618 29.73 31.43 -30.30
C GLU A 618 31.01 30.60 -30.24
N ALA A 619 30.97 29.30 -30.52
CA ALA A 619 32.17 28.46 -30.60
C ALA A 619 33.17 28.96 -31.66
N LYS A 620 32.68 29.42 -32.82
CA LYS A 620 33.52 30.04 -33.86
C LYS A 620 34.14 31.35 -33.38
N GLN A 621 33.35 32.21 -32.75
CA GLN A 621 33.82 33.50 -32.22
C GLN A 621 34.84 33.32 -31.08
N LEU A 622 34.58 32.36 -30.19
CA LEU A 622 35.48 31.97 -29.11
C LEU A 622 36.82 31.48 -29.67
N LYS A 623 36.79 30.57 -30.65
CA LYS A 623 38.01 30.09 -31.33
C LYS A 623 38.82 31.24 -31.94
N PHE A 624 38.16 32.14 -32.66
CA PHE A 624 38.82 33.31 -33.24
C PHE A 624 39.45 34.22 -32.17
N SER A 625 38.77 34.44 -31.05
CA SER A 625 39.25 35.30 -29.96
C SER A 625 40.47 34.69 -29.25
N VAL A 626 40.47 33.37 -29.03
CA VAL A 626 41.62 32.62 -28.49
C VAL A 626 42.81 32.72 -29.44
N GLU A 627 42.63 32.37 -30.71
CA GLU A 627 43.71 32.39 -31.72
C GLU A 627 44.33 33.79 -31.87
N THR A 628 43.53 34.85 -31.77
CA THR A 628 44.00 36.24 -31.84
C THR A 628 44.93 36.60 -30.68
N LEU A 629 44.58 36.20 -29.46
CA LEU A 629 45.38 36.48 -28.26
C LEU A 629 46.63 35.61 -28.17
N GLU A 630 46.55 34.34 -28.60
CA GLU A 630 47.70 33.45 -28.69
C GLU A 630 48.71 33.92 -29.74
N ALA A 631 48.24 34.41 -30.91
CA ALA A 631 49.10 34.99 -31.93
C ALA A 631 49.86 36.23 -31.44
N ALA A 632 49.28 36.96 -30.48
CA ALA A 632 49.93 38.08 -29.80
C ALA A 632 50.88 37.67 -28.66
N GLN A 633 51.11 36.37 -28.48
CA GLN A 633 52.04 35.78 -27.50
C GLN A 633 51.73 36.08 -26.02
N TYR A 634 50.48 36.42 -25.68
CA TYR A 634 50.06 36.56 -24.28
C TYR A 634 50.06 35.21 -23.57
N GLN A 635 50.38 35.20 -22.28
CA GLN A 635 50.34 34.00 -21.45
C GLN A 635 49.12 34.05 -20.52
N PRO A 636 48.27 33.00 -20.46
CA PRO A 636 47.10 33.02 -19.61
C PRO A 636 47.51 33.01 -18.14
N VAL A 637 46.87 33.86 -17.34
CA VAL A 637 46.98 33.77 -15.88
C VAL A 637 46.23 32.54 -15.36
N LYS A 638 46.62 32.04 -14.18
CA LYS A 638 45.85 30.98 -13.52
C LYS A 638 44.58 31.55 -12.91
N LEU A 639 43.42 31.04 -13.33
CA LEU A 639 42.15 31.36 -12.70
C LEU A 639 41.96 30.59 -11.40
N SER A 640 41.45 31.26 -10.38
CA SER A 640 40.90 30.62 -9.17
C SER A 640 39.46 30.19 -9.40
N GLU A 641 38.99 29.20 -8.63
CA GLU A 641 37.57 28.78 -8.66
C GLU A 641 36.62 29.94 -8.33
N GLU A 642 37.03 30.83 -7.42
CA GLU A 642 36.27 32.03 -7.08
C GLU A 642 36.14 33.00 -8.26
N GLN A 643 37.19 33.16 -9.07
CA GLN A 643 37.13 34.00 -10.28
C GLN A 643 36.21 33.40 -11.35
N ILE A 644 36.22 32.07 -11.50
CA ILE A 644 35.32 31.36 -12.42
C ILE A 644 33.87 31.48 -11.94
N GLY A 645 33.62 31.21 -10.65
CA GLY A 645 32.30 31.36 -10.04
C GLY A 645 31.74 32.77 -10.20
N ASN A 646 32.54 33.79 -9.89
CA ASN A 646 32.16 35.20 -10.07
C ASN A 646 31.86 35.56 -11.53
N ALA A 647 32.55 34.96 -12.51
CA ALA A 647 32.26 35.19 -13.92
C ALA A 647 30.89 34.63 -14.32
N ILE A 648 30.56 33.44 -13.79
CA ILE A 648 29.27 32.79 -14.00
C ILE A 648 28.14 33.57 -13.29
N GLU A 649 28.38 34.10 -12.08
CA GLU A 649 27.36 34.80 -11.28
C GLU A 649 27.15 36.28 -11.66
N LYS A 650 28.18 37.01 -12.14
CA LYS A 650 28.04 38.45 -12.44
C LYS A 650 27.15 38.77 -13.64
N GLU A 651 27.04 37.87 -14.60
CA GLU A 651 26.15 38.07 -15.74
C GLU A 651 24.67 37.88 -15.38
N ALA A 652 24.38 37.11 -14.32
CA ALA A 652 23.03 36.97 -13.76
C ALA A 652 22.41 38.30 -13.31
N VAL A 653 23.25 39.26 -12.94
CA VAL A 653 22.84 40.58 -12.45
C VAL A 653 22.68 41.60 -13.58
N LEU A 654 23.34 41.40 -14.73
CA LEU A 654 23.27 42.34 -15.86
C LEU A 654 22.03 42.09 -16.74
N ASP A 655 21.55 40.84 -16.79
CA ASP A 655 20.42 40.43 -17.65
C ASP A 655 19.03 40.55 -16.95
N SER A 656 19.01 40.95 -15.67
CA SER A 656 17.81 41.20 -14.87
C SER A 656 17.40 42.67 -14.77
N ASN A 657 18.14 43.59 -15.41
CA ASN A 657 17.89 45.03 -15.36
C ASN A 657 17.25 45.53 -16.66
N PRO A 658 15.95 45.90 -16.70
CA PRO A 658 15.27 46.31 -17.93
C PRO A 658 15.83 47.61 -18.54
N THR A 659 16.66 48.36 -17.81
CA THR A 659 17.29 49.61 -18.28
C THR A 659 18.51 49.40 -19.17
N THR A 660 18.97 48.17 -19.40
CA THR A 660 20.12 47.85 -20.25
C THR A 660 19.77 47.14 -21.57
N ARG A 661 18.47 47.09 -21.94
CA ARG A 661 18.04 46.72 -23.31
C ARG A 661 18.04 47.90 -24.26
#